data_AF-A0A8T6GMP2-F1
#
_entry.id   AF-A0A8T6GMP2-F1
#
_cell.length_a   1.000
_cell.length_b   1.000
_cell.length_c   1.000
_cell.angle_alpha   90.00
_cell.angle_beta   90.00
_cell.angle_gamma   90.00
#
_symmetry.space_group_name_H-M   'P 1'
#
loop_
_entity.id
_entity.type
_entity.pdbx_description
1 polymer ?
#
loop_
_entity_poly.entity_id
_entity_poly.type
_entity_poly.pdbx_seq_one_letter_code
_entity_poly.pdbx_strand_id
1 'polypeptide(L)'
;MASCAPTKACANSARATMPPWFCRASPQGWLRRLGRWLASPRCARRNRSMAILPGASAAAAISRRASLSWRGGTTGRCASCGATPSRWNPFSINWRPAPEEAAMNKLLAVTGKELRLYFGSPMALIFVGVFLVMTLFVFFWVDSFFARGIADARALFEWMPLLLILLAPALSMHQWSREEASGNLQTLLTMPVRLSELVAGKFLAALALVALALGLTLFLPVTVASLGNLDWGPVIGGYLAALLLASSYVAIGLFVSSRTDNQLVALIGTVIICGAFQAVGSPIITDFFGATTGDLLRQFGTGSRFESIERGVIDFRDLAYYLSLTIFFLALNVLSLDSKRWSHGARLRTHRLDARLGAGLLGLNLLALNLLIAPASFARLDLTQQREYSLSDVTINLLAGLNEPLLVRGYFSEDSHPALAPLVPRIQDALREYELLAGGQLQLEFIDPLANPELEREATQVYGIRPTPLQVNERGGVSLVNVYFDVLIVYGDQVATLNFSDLIEISATGGEVRLRNLEYDLTSAIQRAVFGFQSLDAALASLEQPARLTLYYSSATLPPMMQDVSQTMQAVSQELAADHPDKLLFERIDMSSPEAGLSEQELFDRYQIQPVATSFFAEETFYLHLVIEAADEIQVIYPAGALSQVEIRNAIEAALKRSAAGFLKVIGLWTPPANAPDQFGQQLPSLQQYAILEDVLRESYEVRQLTLENGEIPASIDVLVLLAPHNLSDLQRYAIDQYLMRGGAVIIAAGQYRLGIDPYSGALLLEENEAGLAEMLAGYGIHIGEGLVMDWQNAPFPQQVQRDLGGMFVTEIVDLAYPFFVDVRTDGLQPESDIVNSLPLLTVPWASPVTIDAALLDATRASTLIWSSEDAWLTAEANPQPDLETYPELGFPVGEELARYPLAVSAAGAFDSYFIDKPSPFAALADESGAAPDGIGLIERSPESAHLVILGSSEFVNDNVYQIASSFGVDRFSSNLQLVANAIDSFTADVSLASIRSRGSVARILPPISASAQNQWALLNYAVALLGLLGIALVWQVQRRSEKPLELPPPEYSPDDSQGGA
;
A
#
# COMPACT_ATOMS: atom_id res chain seq x y z
N MET A 1 0.69 52.62 43.65
CA MET A 1 1.11 53.87 44.31
C MET A 1 2.21 54.52 43.47
N ALA A 2 1.98 55.78 43.09
CA ALA A 2 2.91 56.82 42.62
C ALA A 2 4.01 56.42 41.60
N SER A 3 3.84 56.69 40.29
CA SER A 3 4.00 57.99 39.59
C SER A 3 5.45 58.49 39.52
N CYS A 4 5.99 58.62 38.30
CA CYS A 4 6.48 59.90 37.73
C CYS A 4 7.20 59.69 36.38
N ALA A 5 6.58 60.17 35.30
CA ALA A 5 7.25 60.75 34.14
C ALA A 5 7.91 62.11 34.53
N PRO A 6 8.54 62.95 33.66
CA PRO A 6 8.73 62.94 32.19
C PRO A 6 10.22 63.28 31.82
N THR A 7 10.74 63.48 30.59
CA THR A 7 10.44 64.45 29.52
C THR A 7 11.38 64.29 28.30
N LYS A 8 10.77 64.39 27.09
CA LYS A 8 11.14 65.18 25.87
C LYS A 8 12.51 65.03 25.16
N ALA A 9 12.47 64.68 23.87
CA ALA A 9 12.83 65.57 22.74
C ALA A 9 12.42 64.99 21.35
N CYS A 10 12.18 65.90 20.40
CA CYS A 10 11.49 65.77 19.11
C CYS A 10 12.28 65.13 17.95
N ALA A 11 11.60 64.51 16.96
CA ALA A 11 11.43 65.01 15.57
C ALA A 11 10.83 63.98 14.57
N ASN A 12 9.87 64.49 13.75
CA ASN A 12 9.49 64.16 12.35
C ASN A 12 8.71 62.88 11.93
N SER A 13 7.44 63.13 11.52
CA SER A 13 6.69 62.74 10.29
C SER A 13 6.67 61.27 9.78
N ALA A 14 5.58 60.65 9.29
CA ALA A 14 4.14 60.94 9.19
C ALA A 14 3.38 59.64 8.76
N ARG A 15 2.21 59.43 9.39
CA ARG A 15 0.99 58.61 9.12
C ARG A 15 0.93 57.60 7.94
N ALA A 16 0.47 56.37 8.23
CA ALA A 16 -0.92 55.87 8.03
C ALA A 16 -0.97 54.31 8.16
N THR A 17 -1.34 53.76 9.32
CA THR A 17 -2.62 53.10 9.67
C THR A 17 -3.05 51.88 8.82
N MET A 18 -2.82 50.67 9.36
CA MET A 18 -3.45 49.39 8.99
C MET A 18 -4.70 49.13 9.85
N PRO A 19 -5.75 48.45 9.33
CA PRO A 19 -6.83 47.93 10.17
C PRO A 19 -6.86 46.39 10.25
N PRO A 20 -7.52 45.82 11.28
CA PRO A 20 -7.67 44.38 11.50
C PRO A 20 -8.94 43.82 10.81
N TRP A 21 -9.22 42.52 10.98
CA TRP A 21 -10.54 41.88 11.24
C TRP A 21 -10.52 40.41 10.77
N PHE A 22 -10.69 39.45 11.70
CA PHE A 22 -11.11 38.08 11.40
C PHE A 22 -12.21 37.67 12.38
N CYS A 23 -13.41 37.42 11.86
CA CYS A 23 -14.51 36.76 12.54
C CYS A 23 -15.43 36.08 11.51
N ARG A 24 -15.61 34.76 11.68
CA ARG A 24 -16.69 33.84 11.23
C ARG A 24 -17.47 34.13 9.94
N ALA A 25 -17.41 33.20 8.99
CA ALA A 25 -18.58 32.80 8.18
C ALA A 25 -18.42 31.38 7.58
N SER A 26 -19.49 30.59 7.70
CA SER A 26 -19.72 29.21 7.28
C SER A 26 -19.89 29.00 5.75
N PRO A 27 -19.86 27.75 5.23
CA PRO A 27 -19.73 27.47 3.80
C PRO A 27 -21.09 27.36 3.08
N GLN A 28 -21.65 28.48 2.62
CA GLN A 28 -22.74 28.48 1.61
C GLN A 28 -22.64 29.73 0.73
N GLY A 29 -21.95 29.66 -0.42
CA GLY A 29 -21.82 30.84 -1.27
C GLY A 29 -21.15 30.71 -2.64
N TRP A 30 -20.80 29.52 -3.13
CA TRP A 30 -19.93 29.38 -4.31
C TRP A 30 -20.61 29.11 -5.67
N LEU A 31 -21.94 28.95 -5.73
CA LEU A 31 -22.65 28.73 -7.01
C LEU A 31 -23.29 29.98 -7.66
N ARG A 32 -22.91 31.20 -7.24
CA ARG A 32 -23.52 32.46 -7.76
C ARG A 32 -22.58 33.43 -8.48
N ARG A 33 -21.31 33.08 -8.73
CA ARG A 33 -20.30 33.97 -9.33
C ARG A 33 -19.73 33.53 -10.69
N LEU A 34 -20.48 32.79 -11.50
CA LEU A 34 -20.08 32.44 -12.89
C LEU A 34 -21.03 32.97 -13.98
N GLY A 35 -21.75 34.06 -13.71
CA GLY A 35 -22.64 34.72 -14.67
C GLY A 35 -22.47 36.24 -14.65
N ARG A 36 -21.31 36.75 -15.06
CA ARG A 36 -21.09 38.20 -15.19
C ARG A 36 -19.95 38.60 -16.13
N TRP A 37 -19.94 38.06 -17.35
CA TRP A 37 -19.24 38.66 -18.49
C TRP A 37 -20.05 38.37 -19.76
N LEU A 38 -21.19 39.06 -19.91
CA LEU A 38 -21.81 39.42 -21.20
C LEU A 38 -23.09 40.24 -20.94
N ALA A 39 -23.12 41.43 -21.52
CA ALA A 39 -24.25 42.32 -21.83
C ALA A 39 -24.85 43.25 -20.75
N SER A 40 -24.73 44.56 -20.99
CA SER A 40 -25.86 45.49 -21.18
C SER A 40 -25.34 46.85 -21.76
N PRO A 41 -26.18 47.78 -22.29
CA PRO A 41 -27.64 47.81 -22.17
C PRO A 41 -28.44 48.21 -23.44
N ARG A 42 -29.70 47.76 -23.50
CA ARG A 42 -30.87 48.66 -23.50
C ARG A 42 -32.20 47.91 -23.23
N CYS A 43 -32.82 48.37 -22.14
CA CYS A 43 -34.25 48.54 -21.87
C CYS A 43 -35.28 47.39 -22.07
N ALA A 44 -35.60 46.77 -20.93
CA ALA A 44 -36.85 46.95 -20.17
C ALA A 44 -38.12 46.12 -20.47
N ARG A 45 -38.60 45.52 -19.36
CA ARG A 45 -39.98 45.14 -18.98
C ARG A 45 -40.53 43.86 -19.65
N ARG A 46 -41.16 42.91 -18.95
CA ARG A 46 -41.69 42.82 -17.57
C ARG A 46 -42.18 41.37 -17.35
N ASN A 47 -42.12 40.89 -16.09
CA ASN A 47 -43.03 39.91 -15.43
C ASN A 47 -43.08 38.46 -15.99
N ARG A 48 -43.31 37.40 -15.22
CA ARG A 48 -43.34 37.09 -13.77
C ARG A 48 -43.53 35.56 -13.70
N SER A 49 -42.88 34.94 -12.72
CA SER A 49 -43.36 33.81 -11.89
C SER A 49 -43.55 32.39 -12.44
N MET A 50 -42.94 31.47 -11.68
CA MET A 50 -43.40 30.11 -11.27
C MET A 50 -43.48 29.01 -12.34
N ALA A 51 -43.30 27.72 -12.06
CA ALA A 51 -42.71 26.91 -11.00
C ALA A 51 -42.95 25.43 -11.41
N ILE A 52 -42.10 24.52 -10.91
CA ILE A 52 -42.36 23.07 -10.66
C ILE A 52 -42.25 22.07 -11.85
N LEU A 53 -41.44 21.05 -11.55
CA LEU A 53 -41.12 19.74 -12.17
C LEU A 53 -42.36 18.84 -12.48
N PRO A 54 -42.20 17.56 -12.87
CA PRO A 54 -41.39 16.94 -13.93
C PRO A 54 -42.25 15.94 -14.78
N GLY A 55 -41.63 15.25 -15.74
CA GLY A 55 -41.99 13.85 -16.02
C GLY A 55 -42.54 13.49 -17.41
N ALA A 56 -41.87 12.49 -17.99
CA ALA A 56 -42.41 11.37 -18.76
C ALA A 56 -43.04 11.61 -20.16
N SER A 57 -42.29 11.12 -21.16
CA SER A 57 -42.67 10.11 -22.16
C SER A 57 -43.88 10.28 -23.08
N ALA A 58 -43.65 9.78 -24.30
CA ALA A 58 -44.58 9.18 -25.23
C ALA A 58 -45.23 10.11 -26.29
N ALA A 59 -44.63 10.00 -27.48
CA ALA A 59 -45.23 9.41 -28.67
C ALA A 59 -46.56 9.97 -29.22
N ALA A 60 -46.46 10.24 -30.52
CA ALA A 60 -47.47 10.01 -31.55
C ALA A 60 -48.67 10.97 -31.62
N ALA A 61 -48.73 11.68 -32.74
CA ALA A 61 -49.73 11.49 -33.79
C ALA A 61 -50.28 12.83 -34.33
N ILE A 62 -49.95 13.06 -35.60
CA ILE A 62 -50.93 13.24 -36.68
C ILE A 62 -52.11 14.17 -36.36
N SER A 63 -52.13 15.36 -36.97
CA SER A 63 -53.07 15.62 -38.06
C SER A 63 -53.10 17.09 -38.52
N ARG A 64 -53.18 17.21 -39.85
CA ARG A 64 -53.98 18.14 -40.67
C ARG A 64 -53.79 19.65 -40.41
N ARG A 65 -53.15 20.34 -41.36
CA ARG A 65 -53.67 20.90 -42.63
C ARG A 65 -54.65 22.07 -42.44
N ALA A 66 -54.46 23.02 -43.36
CA ALA A 66 -55.33 24.14 -43.70
C ALA A 66 -55.23 25.31 -42.70
N SER A 67 -55.20 26.57 -43.09
CA SER A 67 -55.13 27.29 -44.37
C SER A 67 -55.37 28.77 -44.02
N LEU A 68 -55.28 29.66 -45.01
CA LEU A 68 -55.69 31.07 -44.99
C LEU A 68 -54.57 32.01 -44.50
N SER A 69 -53.78 32.59 -45.41
CA SER A 69 -54.11 33.68 -46.35
C SER A 69 -54.41 35.00 -45.64
N TRP A 70 -53.56 36.01 -45.85
CA TRP A 70 -53.92 37.23 -46.58
C TRP A 70 -52.80 38.28 -46.60
N ARG A 71 -52.67 38.90 -47.79
CA ARG A 71 -52.26 40.29 -48.14
C ARG A 71 -50.97 40.87 -47.54
N GLY A 72 -50.13 41.56 -48.30
CA GLY A 72 -50.22 42.06 -49.67
C GLY A 72 -49.18 43.16 -49.92
N GLY A 73 -48.90 43.43 -51.19
CA GLY A 73 -48.19 44.62 -51.70
C GLY A 73 -46.66 44.57 -51.57
N THR A 74 -45.85 45.03 -52.51
CA THR A 74 -46.10 45.79 -53.74
C THR A 74 -44.78 45.83 -54.54
N THR A 75 -44.91 45.64 -55.86
CA THR A 75 -44.17 46.31 -56.96
C THR A 75 -42.64 46.27 -57.04
N GLY A 76 -42.15 45.67 -58.12
CA GLY A 76 -40.81 45.92 -58.70
C GLY A 76 -40.60 45.12 -59.98
N ARG A 77 -41.13 45.64 -61.12
CA ARG A 77 -40.95 45.08 -62.47
C ARG A 77 -39.53 45.33 -63.00
N CYS A 78 -38.96 44.33 -63.67
CA CYS A 78 -38.27 44.51 -64.97
C CYS A 78 -38.29 43.18 -65.75
N ALA A 79 -38.91 43.22 -66.94
CA ALA A 79 -38.80 42.25 -68.02
C ALA A 79 -37.42 42.46 -68.73
N SER A 80 -36.87 41.66 -69.64
CA SER A 80 -37.38 40.71 -70.64
C SER A 80 -36.14 40.12 -71.35
N CYS A 81 -36.17 38.85 -71.75
CA CYS A 81 -35.78 38.38 -73.10
C CYS A 81 -35.96 36.86 -73.16
N GLY A 82 -36.76 36.40 -74.12
CA GLY A 82 -37.06 34.99 -74.35
C GLY A 82 -36.35 34.44 -75.59
N ALA A 83 -36.24 33.11 -75.64
CA ALA A 83 -36.34 32.31 -76.87
C ALA A 83 -36.62 30.85 -76.47
N THR A 84 -37.50 30.22 -77.25
CA THR A 84 -38.24 28.96 -77.04
C THR A 84 -37.53 27.75 -77.73
N PRO A 85 -38.16 26.57 -77.97
CA PRO A 85 -38.15 25.41 -77.08
C PRO A 85 -37.67 24.11 -77.77
N SER A 86 -37.26 23.08 -77.02
CA SER A 86 -37.26 21.71 -77.55
C SER A 86 -37.72 20.69 -76.51
N ARG A 87 -38.89 20.11 -76.81
CA ARG A 87 -39.56 18.96 -76.18
C ARG A 87 -38.59 17.90 -75.67
N TRP A 88 -38.72 17.48 -74.41
CA TRP A 88 -38.62 16.07 -73.99
C TRP A 88 -39.50 15.81 -72.74
N ASN A 89 -40.58 15.07 -73.00
CA ASN A 89 -41.36 14.15 -72.15
C ASN A 89 -41.49 14.38 -70.61
N PRO A 90 -42.70 14.66 -70.08
CA PRO A 90 -42.95 14.71 -68.64
C PRO A 90 -43.70 13.44 -68.19
N PHE A 91 -43.06 12.28 -68.04
CA PHE A 91 -43.60 11.15 -67.24
C PHE A 91 -42.52 10.10 -66.92
N SER A 92 -41.64 10.44 -65.98
CA SER A 92 -41.01 9.47 -65.07
C SER A 92 -40.43 10.22 -63.86
N ILE A 93 -41.31 10.78 -63.04
CA ILE A 93 -40.93 11.20 -61.68
C ILE A 93 -40.76 9.91 -60.89
N ASN A 94 -39.54 9.37 -60.92
CA ASN A 94 -39.15 8.34 -59.99
C ASN A 94 -38.83 9.05 -58.67
N TRP A 95 -39.78 9.00 -57.74
CA TRP A 95 -39.58 9.40 -56.34
C TRP A 95 -38.56 8.45 -55.71
N ARG A 96 -37.26 8.75 -55.86
CA ARG A 96 -36.29 8.35 -54.86
C ARG A 96 -36.24 9.47 -53.83
N PRO A 97 -36.66 9.24 -52.57
CA PRO A 97 -36.31 10.18 -51.51
C PRO A 97 -34.79 10.31 -51.50
N ALA A 98 -34.28 11.54 -51.53
CA ALA A 98 -32.90 11.78 -51.15
C ALA A 98 -32.73 11.16 -49.75
N PRO A 99 -31.72 10.30 -49.51
CA PRO A 99 -31.48 9.87 -48.15
C PRO A 99 -31.17 11.14 -47.35
N GLU A 100 -31.93 11.37 -46.28
CA GLU A 100 -31.49 12.13 -45.13
C GLU A 100 -30.23 11.43 -44.60
N GLU A 101 -29.09 11.64 -45.26
CA GLU A 101 -27.80 11.25 -44.70
C GLU A 101 -27.59 12.13 -43.47
N ALA A 102 -27.68 11.48 -42.31
CA ALA A 102 -27.25 12.00 -41.03
C ALA A 102 -26.00 12.87 -41.23
N ALA A 103 -26.02 14.11 -40.74
CA ALA A 103 -24.89 15.03 -40.82
C ALA A 103 -23.68 14.39 -40.14
N MET A 104 -22.89 13.63 -40.92
CA MET A 104 -21.70 12.95 -40.46
C MET A 104 -20.73 14.03 -39.99
N ASN A 105 -20.34 13.98 -38.72
CA ASN A 105 -19.33 14.88 -38.19
C ASN A 105 -18.09 14.80 -39.08
N LYS A 106 -17.72 15.91 -39.74
CA LYS A 106 -16.61 15.97 -40.72
C LYS A 106 -15.31 15.42 -40.15
N LEU A 107 -15.08 15.61 -38.85
CA LEU A 107 -13.98 15.02 -38.09
C LEU A 107 -13.94 13.49 -38.18
N LEU A 108 -15.06 12.81 -37.86
CA LEU A 108 -15.15 11.35 -37.91
C LEU A 108 -15.00 10.81 -39.34
N ALA A 109 -15.47 11.58 -40.34
CA ALA A 109 -15.27 11.22 -41.74
C ALA A 109 -13.78 11.25 -42.12
N VAL A 110 -13.01 12.25 -41.67
CA VAL A 110 -11.56 12.32 -41.86
C VAL A 110 -10.87 11.18 -41.11
N THR A 111 -11.17 10.97 -39.82
CA THR A 111 -10.58 9.87 -39.03
C THR A 111 -10.85 8.51 -39.67
N GLY A 112 -12.10 8.24 -40.09
CA GLY A 112 -12.45 6.98 -40.74
C GLY A 112 -11.82 6.81 -42.14
N LYS A 113 -11.50 7.90 -42.84
CA LYS A 113 -10.71 7.85 -44.08
C LYS A 113 -9.26 7.48 -43.79
N GLU A 114 -8.63 8.14 -42.83
CA GLU A 114 -7.22 7.89 -42.46
C GLU A 114 -7.02 6.49 -41.87
N LEU A 115 -7.95 6.00 -41.04
CA LEU A 115 -7.95 4.61 -40.57
C LEU A 115 -8.02 3.60 -41.72
N ARG A 116 -8.89 3.83 -42.70
CA ARG A 116 -8.95 2.99 -43.91
C ARG A 116 -7.64 3.04 -44.71
N LEU A 117 -6.97 4.18 -44.77
CA LEU A 117 -5.64 4.28 -45.41
C LEU A 117 -4.58 3.47 -44.64
N TYR A 118 -4.59 3.52 -43.31
CA TYR A 118 -3.68 2.70 -42.50
C TYR A 118 -3.92 1.20 -42.71
N PHE A 119 -5.18 0.74 -42.60
CA PHE A 119 -5.56 -0.67 -42.76
C PHE A 119 -5.62 -1.16 -44.22
N GLY A 120 -5.56 -0.27 -45.21
CA GLY A 120 -5.41 -0.63 -46.63
C GLY A 120 -3.94 -0.76 -47.06
N SER A 121 -3.01 -0.21 -46.26
CA SER A 121 -1.57 -0.31 -46.48
C SER A 121 -0.92 -1.35 -45.54
N PRO A 122 0.26 -1.92 -45.88
CA PRO A 122 0.98 -2.80 -44.96
C PRO A 122 1.52 -2.06 -43.72
N MET A 123 1.39 -0.74 -43.64
CA MET A 123 1.97 0.07 -42.58
C MET A 123 1.38 -0.26 -41.21
N ALA A 124 0.06 -0.44 -41.10
CA ALA A 124 -0.59 -0.80 -39.84
C ALA A 124 -0.08 -2.16 -39.31
N LEU A 125 0.08 -3.13 -40.22
CA LEU A 125 0.59 -4.47 -39.87
C LEU A 125 2.05 -4.42 -39.42
N ILE A 126 2.90 -3.65 -40.11
CA ILE A 126 4.31 -3.49 -39.73
C ILE A 126 4.41 -2.77 -38.38
N PHE A 127 3.66 -1.69 -38.18
CA PHE A 127 3.68 -0.92 -36.93
C PHE A 127 3.25 -1.77 -35.73
N VAL A 128 2.08 -2.41 -35.82
CA VAL A 128 1.57 -3.27 -34.74
C VAL A 128 2.48 -4.48 -34.55
N GLY A 129 3.01 -5.06 -35.63
CA GLY A 129 3.93 -6.20 -35.57
C GLY A 129 5.23 -5.87 -34.85
N VAL A 130 5.87 -4.75 -35.20
CA VAL A 130 7.09 -4.30 -34.51
C VAL A 130 6.79 -3.96 -33.06
N PHE A 131 5.67 -3.28 -32.78
CA PHE A 131 5.26 -2.96 -31.41
C PHE A 131 5.13 -4.24 -30.57
N LEU A 132 4.33 -5.21 -31.03
CA LEU A 132 4.12 -6.48 -30.31
C LEU A 132 5.43 -7.24 -30.12
N VAL A 133 6.23 -7.45 -31.18
CA VAL A 133 7.49 -8.19 -31.08
C VAL A 133 8.44 -7.55 -30.08
N MET A 134 8.61 -6.22 -30.12
CA MET A 134 9.47 -5.52 -29.18
C MET A 134 8.94 -5.61 -27.75
N THR A 135 7.63 -5.45 -27.54
CA THR A 135 7.02 -5.55 -26.21
C THR A 135 7.18 -6.96 -25.62
N LEU A 136 6.91 -8.02 -26.39
CA LEU A 136 7.09 -9.40 -25.91
C LEU A 136 8.57 -9.74 -25.68
N PHE A 137 9.46 -9.24 -26.53
CA PHE A 137 10.89 -9.45 -26.36
C PHE A 137 11.40 -8.80 -25.07
N VAL A 138 11.03 -7.53 -24.84
CA VAL A 138 11.41 -6.83 -23.61
C VAL A 138 10.87 -7.57 -22.39
N PHE A 139 9.58 -7.87 -22.37
CA PHE A 139 8.92 -8.49 -21.21
C PHE A 139 9.51 -9.87 -20.82
N PHE A 140 9.72 -10.77 -21.79
CA PHE A 140 10.19 -12.13 -21.49
C PHE A 140 11.72 -12.26 -21.43
N TRP A 141 12.48 -11.44 -22.17
CA TRP A 141 13.93 -11.63 -22.33
C TRP A 141 14.78 -10.54 -21.68
N VAL A 142 14.43 -9.26 -21.84
CA VAL A 142 15.20 -8.15 -21.23
C VAL A 142 14.93 -8.12 -19.73
N ASP A 143 13.65 -8.17 -19.38
CA ASP A 143 13.15 -8.13 -18.01
C ASP A 143 13.09 -9.50 -17.34
N SER A 144 13.39 -10.57 -18.08
CA SER A 144 13.43 -11.96 -17.60
C SER A 144 12.28 -12.31 -16.65
N PHE A 145 11.03 -12.04 -17.06
CA PHE A 145 9.82 -12.14 -16.21
C PHE A 145 9.78 -13.37 -15.29
N PHE A 146 10.05 -14.57 -15.80
CA PHE A 146 10.02 -15.80 -15.01
C PHE A 146 11.17 -15.92 -13.99
N ALA A 147 12.33 -15.32 -14.29
CA ALA A 147 13.47 -15.30 -13.36
C ALA A 147 13.25 -14.34 -12.19
N ARG A 148 12.46 -13.27 -12.38
CA ARG A 148 12.06 -12.38 -11.28
C ARG A 148 11.12 -13.04 -10.29
N GLY A 149 10.31 -14.01 -10.73
CA GLY A 149 9.38 -14.71 -9.85
C GLY A 149 8.27 -13.83 -9.27
N ILE A 150 7.99 -12.64 -9.83
CA ILE A 150 6.98 -11.70 -9.33
C ILE A 150 5.86 -11.52 -10.37
N ALA A 151 4.61 -11.61 -9.92
CA ALA A 151 3.39 -11.37 -10.66
C ALA A 151 3.08 -9.86 -10.76
N ASP A 152 3.94 -9.14 -11.48
CA ASP A 152 3.81 -7.70 -11.73
C ASP A 152 3.81 -7.39 -13.24
N ALA A 153 3.03 -6.38 -13.63
CA ALA A 153 2.94 -5.85 -14.98
C ALA A 153 3.78 -4.58 -15.19
N ARG A 154 4.40 -4.00 -14.15
CA ARG A 154 5.17 -2.74 -14.25
C ARG A 154 6.30 -2.80 -15.29
N ALA A 155 7.01 -3.92 -15.34
CA ALA A 155 8.06 -4.16 -16.35
C ALA A 155 7.58 -4.01 -17.81
N LEU A 156 6.28 -4.23 -18.08
CA LEU A 156 5.70 -3.98 -19.40
C LEU A 156 5.79 -2.50 -19.80
N PHE A 157 5.67 -1.60 -18.82
CA PHE A 157 5.50 -0.16 -19.02
C PHE A 157 6.80 0.62 -18.85
N GLU A 158 7.76 0.12 -18.07
CA GLU A 158 9.06 0.78 -17.82
C GLU A 158 9.80 1.16 -19.13
N TRP A 159 9.79 0.26 -20.12
CA TRP A 159 10.41 0.47 -21.44
C TRP A 159 9.49 1.16 -22.46
N MET A 160 8.22 1.36 -22.13
CA MET A 160 7.22 1.92 -23.04
C MET A 160 7.56 3.33 -23.53
N PRO A 161 8.06 4.27 -22.69
CA PRO A 161 8.48 5.58 -23.16
C PRO A 161 9.54 5.53 -24.25
N LEU A 162 10.55 4.65 -24.09
CA LEU A 162 11.61 4.50 -25.07
C LEU A 162 11.09 3.91 -26.39
N LEU A 163 10.22 2.89 -26.31
CA LEU A 163 9.57 2.32 -27.50
C LEU A 163 8.74 3.37 -28.23
N LEU A 164 7.95 4.17 -27.52
CA LEU A 164 7.10 5.21 -28.11
C LEU A 164 7.91 6.37 -28.72
N ILE A 165 9.08 6.71 -28.17
CA ILE A 165 10.01 7.70 -28.79
C ILE A 165 10.42 7.25 -30.19
N LEU A 166 10.55 5.96 -30.46
CA LEU A 166 10.91 5.45 -31.80
C LEU A 166 9.68 5.22 -32.68
N LEU A 167 8.61 4.64 -32.12
CA LEU A 167 7.45 4.20 -32.87
C LEU A 167 6.47 5.33 -33.20
N ALA A 168 6.21 6.28 -32.29
CA ALA A 168 5.29 7.39 -32.56
C ALA A 168 5.78 8.31 -33.72
N PRO A 169 7.07 8.65 -33.82
CA PRO A 169 7.61 9.32 -35.00
C PRO A 169 7.42 8.52 -36.29
N ALA A 170 7.70 7.21 -36.27
CA ALA A 170 7.55 6.36 -37.45
C ALA A 170 6.10 6.32 -37.97
N LEU A 171 5.13 6.37 -37.06
CA LEU A 171 3.72 6.47 -37.42
C LEU A 171 3.35 7.84 -38.00
N SER A 172 3.80 8.93 -37.39
CA SER A 172 3.45 10.30 -37.78
C SER A 172 4.24 10.87 -38.97
N MET A 173 5.44 10.36 -39.28
CA MET A 173 6.39 11.01 -40.18
C MET A 173 5.83 11.27 -41.59
N HIS A 174 5.01 10.35 -42.12
CA HIS A 174 4.48 10.39 -43.47
C HIS A 174 3.14 11.15 -43.60
N GLN A 175 2.55 11.57 -42.47
CA GLN A 175 1.18 12.09 -42.45
C GLN A 175 1.02 13.40 -43.21
N TRP A 176 2.03 14.29 -43.16
CA TRP A 176 2.03 15.57 -43.87
C TRP A 176 3.17 15.65 -44.88
N SER A 177 4.38 15.22 -44.51
CA SER A 177 5.56 15.28 -45.39
C SER A 177 5.35 14.61 -46.75
N ARG A 178 4.63 13.47 -46.77
CA ARG A 178 4.32 12.75 -48.02
C ARG A 178 3.29 13.49 -48.88
N GLU A 179 2.29 14.11 -48.25
CA GLU A 179 1.27 14.89 -48.95
C GLU A 179 1.87 16.17 -49.55
N GLU A 180 2.87 16.75 -48.89
CA GLU A 180 3.63 17.88 -49.38
C GLU A 180 4.58 17.48 -50.52
N ALA A 181 5.37 16.42 -50.34
CA ALA A 181 6.27 15.90 -51.37
C ALA A 181 5.53 15.44 -52.64
N SER A 182 4.29 14.97 -52.51
CA SER A 182 3.43 14.57 -53.64
C SER A 182 2.62 15.73 -54.24
N GLY A 183 2.70 16.94 -53.70
CA GLY A 183 1.94 18.12 -54.16
C GLY A 183 0.44 18.10 -53.82
N ASN A 184 -0.07 17.02 -53.22
CA ASN A 184 -1.49 16.83 -52.88
C ASN A 184 -1.96 17.72 -51.73
N LEU A 185 -1.03 18.29 -50.95
CA LEU A 185 -1.33 19.18 -49.83
C LEU A 185 -2.19 20.39 -50.28
N GLN A 186 -1.95 20.94 -51.47
CA GLN A 186 -2.72 22.08 -51.98
C GLN A 186 -4.20 21.74 -52.20
N THR A 187 -4.47 20.53 -52.70
CA THR A 187 -5.83 20.00 -52.89
C THR A 187 -6.52 19.79 -51.54
N LEU A 188 -5.83 19.25 -50.55
CA LEU A 188 -6.40 19.06 -49.21
C LEU A 188 -6.72 20.39 -48.51
N LEU A 189 -5.86 21.40 -48.68
CA LEU A 189 -6.07 22.71 -48.08
C LEU A 189 -7.23 23.49 -48.73
N THR A 190 -7.65 23.14 -49.94
CA THR A 190 -8.79 23.78 -50.63
C THR A 190 -10.13 23.06 -50.39
N MET A 191 -10.14 21.91 -49.71
CA MET A 191 -11.37 21.21 -49.34
C MET A 191 -12.20 21.99 -48.30
N PRO A 192 -13.54 21.84 -48.30
CA PRO A 192 -14.46 22.55 -47.39
C PRO A 192 -14.49 21.94 -45.96
N VAL A 193 -13.30 21.69 -45.40
CA VAL A 193 -13.06 21.14 -44.05
C VAL A 193 -12.16 22.11 -43.27
N ARG A 194 -12.44 22.31 -41.97
CA ARG A 194 -11.61 23.20 -41.14
C ARG A 194 -10.24 22.57 -40.91
N LEU A 195 -9.18 23.39 -40.85
CA LEU A 195 -7.81 22.90 -40.58
C LEU A 195 -7.72 22.14 -39.26
N SER A 196 -8.41 22.61 -38.21
CA SER A 196 -8.47 21.93 -36.92
C SER A 196 -9.15 20.57 -37.00
N GLU A 197 -10.22 20.42 -37.79
CA GLU A 197 -10.89 19.14 -38.02
C GLU A 197 -9.99 18.17 -38.80
N LEU A 198 -9.19 18.68 -39.74
CA LEU A 198 -8.28 17.86 -40.54
C LEU A 198 -7.09 17.35 -39.69
N VAL A 199 -6.49 18.24 -38.89
CA VAL A 199 -5.41 17.89 -37.95
C VAL A 199 -5.91 16.93 -36.88
N ALA A 200 -7.04 17.22 -36.23
CA ALA A 200 -7.63 16.35 -35.22
C ALA A 200 -8.04 14.98 -35.82
N GLY A 201 -8.51 14.95 -37.07
CA GLY A 201 -8.88 13.73 -37.76
C GLY A 201 -7.71 12.76 -37.95
N LYS A 202 -6.58 13.27 -38.46
CA LYS A 202 -5.31 12.52 -38.61
C LYS A 202 -4.72 12.11 -37.26
N PHE A 203 -4.77 13.00 -36.27
CA PHE A 203 -4.35 12.71 -34.90
C PHE A 203 -5.13 11.54 -34.28
N LEU A 204 -6.47 11.58 -34.30
CA LEU A 204 -7.31 10.51 -33.76
C LEU A 204 -7.10 9.19 -34.49
N ALA A 205 -6.85 9.20 -35.80
CA ALA A 205 -6.56 7.99 -36.56
C ALA A 205 -5.23 7.35 -36.15
N ALA A 206 -4.17 8.16 -35.99
CA ALA A 206 -2.87 7.69 -35.52
C ALA A 206 -2.96 7.18 -34.07
N LEU A 207 -3.62 7.94 -33.19
CA LEU A 207 -3.82 7.55 -31.79
C LEU A 207 -4.63 6.25 -31.67
N ALA A 208 -5.66 6.06 -32.51
CA ALA A 208 -6.44 4.83 -32.53
C ALA A 208 -5.60 3.60 -32.95
N LEU A 209 -4.61 3.77 -33.84
CA LEU A 209 -3.69 2.68 -34.18
C LEU A 209 -2.78 2.32 -33.00
N VAL A 210 -2.28 3.32 -32.26
CA VAL A 210 -1.50 3.07 -31.03
C VAL A 210 -2.37 2.42 -29.95
N ALA A 211 -3.60 2.89 -29.77
CA ALA A 211 -4.56 2.29 -28.84
C ALA A 211 -4.89 0.84 -29.21
N LEU A 212 -5.01 0.51 -30.50
CA LEU A 212 -5.15 -0.87 -30.96
C LEU A 212 -3.90 -1.70 -30.63
N ALA A 213 -2.70 -1.16 -30.86
CA ALA A 213 -1.45 -1.86 -30.54
C ALA A 213 -1.33 -2.16 -29.03
N LEU A 214 -1.67 -1.18 -28.17
CA LEU A 214 -1.75 -1.36 -26.72
C LEU A 214 -2.85 -2.35 -26.32
N GLY A 215 -4.03 -2.27 -26.92
CA GLY A 215 -5.12 -3.23 -26.65
C GLY A 215 -4.73 -4.67 -27.00
N LEU A 216 -3.91 -4.85 -28.04
CA LEU A 216 -3.37 -6.15 -28.42
C LEU A 216 -2.28 -6.66 -27.49
N THR A 217 -1.78 -5.89 -26.52
CA THR A 217 -0.87 -6.41 -25.47
C THR A 217 -1.59 -6.82 -24.19
N LEU A 218 -2.90 -6.58 -24.08
CA LEU A 218 -3.69 -6.83 -22.85
C LEU A 218 -3.67 -8.31 -22.40
N PHE A 219 -3.36 -9.23 -23.32
CA PHE A 219 -3.22 -10.64 -23.00
C PHE A 219 -2.01 -10.95 -22.09
N LEU A 220 -0.99 -10.05 -22.04
CA LEU A 220 0.17 -10.19 -21.15
C LEU A 220 -0.26 -10.06 -19.68
N PRO A 221 -0.88 -8.95 -19.22
CA PRO A 221 -1.46 -8.87 -17.87
C PRO A 221 -2.43 -10.01 -17.55
N VAL A 222 -3.25 -10.45 -18.52
CA VAL A 222 -4.15 -11.60 -18.31
C VAL A 222 -3.37 -12.88 -18.05
N THR A 223 -2.26 -13.12 -18.74
CA THR A 223 -1.37 -14.26 -18.46
C THR A 223 -0.80 -14.15 -17.05
N VAL A 224 -0.28 -12.98 -16.66
CA VAL A 224 0.28 -12.77 -15.32
C VAL A 224 -0.78 -13.00 -14.24
N ALA A 225 -1.99 -12.48 -14.42
CA ALA A 225 -3.12 -12.68 -13.50
C ALA A 225 -3.59 -14.15 -13.43
N SER A 226 -3.36 -14.95 -14.48
CA SER A 226 -3.65 -16.39 -14.44
C SER A 226 -2.56 -17.20 -13.73
N LEU A 227 -1.33 -16.67 -13.68
CA LEU A 227 -0.19 -17.31 -13.04
C LEU A 227 -0.03 -16.91 -11.57
N GLY A 228 -0.48 -15.71 -11.18
CA GLY A 228 -0.37 -15.21 -9.81
C GLY A 228 -1.32 -14.04 -9.52
N ASN A 229 -1.26 -13.53 -8.30
CA ASN A 229 -2.16 -12.48 -7.81
C ASN A 229 -1.71 -11.08 -8.30
N LEU A 230 -2.05 -10.71 -9.54
CA LEU A 230 -1.69 -9.43 -10.16
C LEU A 230 -2.50 -8.24 -9.63
N ASP A 231 -1.84 -7.10 -9.38
CA ASP A 231 -2.53 -5.83 -9.12
C ASP A 231 -3.00 -5.19 -10.43
N TRP A 232 -4.32 -5.00 -10.58
CA TRP A 232 -4.89 -4.35 -11.76
C TRP A 232 -4.75 -2.82 -11.74
N GLY A 233 -4.48 -2.19 -10.59
CA GLY A 233 -4.27 -0.75 -10.45
C GLY A 233 -3.12 -0.23 -11.32
N PRO A 234 -1.87 -0.70 -11.11
CA PRO A 234 -0.73 -0.38 -11.97
C PRO A 234 -0.93 -0.75 -13.44
N VAL A 235 -1.67 -1.84 -13.74
CA VAL A 235 -1.99 -2.22 -15.13
C VAL A 235 -2.83 -1.13 -15.81
N ILE A 236 -3.92 -0.69 -15.18
CA ILE A 236 -4.81 0.36 -15.71
C ILE A 236 -4.04 1.69 -15.82
N GLY A 237 -3.27 2.02 -14.78
CA GLY A 237 -2.39 3.20 -14.74
C GLY A 237 -1.40 3.21 -15.89
N GLY A 238 -0.63 2.14 -16.08
CA GLY A 238 0.36 2.00 -17.14
C GLY A 238 -0.23 2.11 -18.55
N TYR A 239 -1.39 1.49 -18.83
CA TYR A 239 -2.06 1.66 -20.13
C TYR A 239 -2.57 3.07 -20.37
N LEU A 240 -3.12 3.72 -19.34
CA LEU A 240 -3.55 5.12 -19.41
C LEU A 240 -2.35 6.04 -19.65
N ALA A 241 -1.25 5.84 -18.92
CA ALA A 241 0.00 6.57 -19.06
C ALA A 241 0.58 6.42 -20.47
N ALA A 242 0.62 5.19 -21.00
CA ALA A 242 1.10 4.89 -22.34
C ALA A 242 0.27 5.59 -23.42
N LEU A 243 -1.06 5.61 -23.27
CA LEU A 243 -1.95 6.29 -24.21
C LEU A 243 -1.79 7.81 -24.16
N LEU A 244 -1.68 8.40 -22.95
CA LEU A 244 -1.43 9.83 -22.77
C LEU A 244 -0.07 10.25 -23.33
N LEU A 245 0.99 9.47 -23.07
CA LEU A 245 2.32 9.70 -23.61
C LEU A 245 2.31 9.62 -25.14
N ALA A 246 1.74 8.55 -25.69
CA ALA A 246 1.58 8.38 -27.14
C ALA A 246 0.80 9.54 -27.78
N SER A 247 -0.25 10.03 -27.11
CA SER A 247 -1.01 11.18 -27.59
C SER A 247 -0.13 12.44 -27.74
N SER A 248 0.75 12.69 -26.77
CA SER A 248 1.68 13.82 -26.83
C SER A 248 2.72 13.65 -27.94
N TYR A 249 3.32 12.46 -28.07
CA TYR A 249 4.36 12.19 -29.06
C TYR A 249 3.82 12.16 -30.50
N VAL A 250 2.61 11.63 -30.71
CA VAL A 250 1.93 11.70 -32.01
C VAL A 250 1.60 13.15 -32.37
N ALA A 251 1.16 13.98 -31.42
CA ALA A 251 0.91 15.40 -31.66
C ALA A 251 2.19 16.16 -32.05
N ILE A 252 3.32 15.91 -31.35
CA ILE A 252 4.64 16.44 -31.70
C ILE A 252 5.03 16.00 -33.11
N GLY A 253 4.92 14.70 -33.41
CA GLY A 253 5.31 14.16 -34.70
C GLY A 253 4.48 14.70 -35.88
N LEU A 254 3.18 14.88 -35.68
CA LEU A 254 2.33 15.53 -36.68
C LEU A 254 2.72 16.99 -36.91
N PHE A 255 3.08 17.74 -35.86
CA PHE A 255 3.60 19.09 -36.01
C PHE A 255 4.92 19.12 -36.78
N VAL A 256 5.90 18.29 -36.41
CA VAL A 256 7.20 18.22 -37.08
C VAL A 256 7.04 17.78 -38.54
N SER A 257 6.22 16.77 -38.82
CA SER A 257 5.90 16.31 -40.17
C SER A 257 5.29 17.41 -41.04
N SER A 258 4.51 18.33 -40.46
CA SER A 258 3.93 19.47 -41.22
C SER A 258 4.97 20.51 -41.66
N ARG A 259 6.17 20.50 -41.06
CA ARG A 259 7.23 21.50 -41.26
C ARG A 259 8.28 21.09 -42.30
N THR A 260 8.23 19.86 -42.79
CA THR A 260 9.20 19.30 -43.74
C THR A 260 8.51 18.42 -44.76
N ASP A 261 9.02 18.44 -45.99
CA ASP A 261 8.64 17.58 -47.10
C ASP A 261 9.35 16.21 -47.05
N ASN A 262 10.37 16.04 -46.21
CA ASN A 262 11.15 14.81 -46.11
C ASN A 262 10.76 13.97 -44.88
N GLN A 263 10.33 12.73 -45.11
CA GLN A 263 9.93 11.78 -44.06
C GLN A 263 11.07 11.47 -43.07
N LEU A 264 12.31 11.36 -43.54
CA LEU A 264 13.45 11.05 -42.67
C LEU A 264 13.75 12.21 -41.72
N VAL A 265 13.66 13.45 -42.20
CA VAL A 265 13.84 14.65 -41.38
C VAL A 265 12.71 14.77 -40.37
N ALA A 266 11.47 14.46 -40.77
CA ALA A 266 10.31 14.43 -39.87
C ALA A 266 10.51 13.40 -38.74
N LEU A 267 10.98 12.20 -39.08
CA LEU A 267 11.26 11.13 -38.13
C LEU A 267 12.31 11.57 -37.11
N ILE A 268 13.51 11.93 -37.57
CA ILE A 268 14.65 12.26 -36.71
C ILE A 268 14.34 13.48 -35.85
N GLY A 269 13.72 14.52 -36.42
CA GLY A 269 13.34 15.72 -35.66
C GLY A 269 12.34 15.42 -34.54
N THR A 270 11.39 14.50 -34.77
CA THR A 270 10.43 14.11 -33.75
C THR A 270 11.10 13.27 -32.65
N VAL A 271 11.95 12.31 -33.01
CA VAL A 271 12.73 11.49 -32.05
C VAL A 271 13.55 12.39 -31.12
N ILE A 272 14.24 13.40 -31.67
CA ILE A 272 15.05 14.34 -30.88
C ILE A 272 14.17 15.14 -29.91
N ILE A 273 13.03 15.66 -30.36
CA ILE A 273 12.14 16.45 -29.50
C ILE A 273 11.53 15.58 -28.40
N CYS A 274 11.02 14.39 -28.73
CA CYS A 274 10.44 13.48 -27.73
C CYS A 274 11.52 13.00 -26.74
N GLY A 275 12.70 12.64 -27.23
CA GLY A 275 13.86 12.28 -26.40
C GLY A 275 14.31 13.42 -25.49
N ALA A 276 14.25 14.68 -25.95
CA ALA A 276 14.56 15.83 -25.10
C ALA A 276 13.54 15.99 -23.95
N PHE A 277 12.24 15.86 -24.23
CA PHE A 277 11.21 15.88 -23.18
C PHE A 277 11.37 14.74 -22.17
N GLN A 278 11.84 13.58 -22.61
CA GLN A 278 12.15 12.47 -21.71
C GLN A 278 13.39 12.76 -20.86
N ALA A 279 14.46 13.28 -21.49
CA ALA A 279 15.73 13.50 -20.81
C ALA A 279 15.69 14.64 -19.78
N VAL A 280 14.92 15.71 -20.04
CA VAL A 280 14.85 16.91 -19.17
C VAL A 280 14.49 16.58 -17.72
N GLY A 281 13.61 15.60 -17.48
CA GLY A 281 13.24 15.19 -16.12
C GLY A 281 13.99 13.97 -15.59
N SER A 282 15.00 13.47 -16.31
CA SER A 282 15.77 12.30 -15.88
C SER A 282 16.80 12.66 -14.80
N PRO A 283 17.08 11.77 -13.84
CA PRO A 283 18.14 11.95 -12.83
C PRO A 283 19.47 12.37 -13.45
N ILE A 284 19.82 11.76 -14.59
CA ILE A 284 21.03 12.04 -15.37
C ILE A 284 21.16 13.53 -15.69
N ILE A 285 20.08 14.26 -15.97
CA ILE A 285 20.15 15.71 -16.25
C ILE A 285 19.93 16.52 -14.97
N THR A 286 18.98 16.13 -14.13
CA THR A 286 18.58 16.92 -12.97
C THR A 286 19.68 17.02 -11.92
N ASP A 287 20.52 15.98 -11.79
CA ASP A 287 21.59 15.91 -10.80
C ASP A 287 22.77 16.84 -11.14
N PHE A 288 22.85 17.33 -12.38
CA PHE A 288 23.79 18.40 -12.73
C PHE A 288 23.34 19.79 -12.24
N PHE A 289 22.11 19.92 -11.75
CA PHE A 289 21.54 21.16 -11.24
C PHE A 289 21.23 21.03 -9.73
N GLY A 290 21.25 22.16 -8.99
CA GLY A 290 20.88 22.15 -7.57
C GLY A 290 19.41 21.76 -7.35
N ALA A 291 19.05 21.33 -6.13
CA ALA A 291 17.75 20.74 -5.78
C ALA A 291 16.53 21.51 -6.33
N THR A 292 16.48 22.83 -6.15
CA THR A 292 15.37 23.67 -6.62
C THR A 292 15.22 23.67 -8.15
N THR A 293 16.34 23.68 -8.88
CA THR A 293 16.31 23.67 -10.35
C THR A 293 16.03 22.27 -10.87
N GLY A 294 16.57 21.24 -10.22
CA GLY A 294 16.28 19.83 -10.49
C GLY A 294 14.78 19.54 -10.37
N ASP A 295 14.11 20.04 -9.33
CA ASP A 295 12.67 19.84 -9.14
C ASP A 295 11.82 20.53 -10.20
N LEU A 296 12.22 21.73 -10.65
CA LEU A 296 11.55 22.38 -11.77
C LEU A 296 11.72 21.58 -13.07
N LEU A 297 12.91 21.05 -13.34
CA LEU A 297 13.18 20.22 -14.51
C LEU A 297 12.39 18.90 -14.47
N ARG A 298 12.30 18.25 -13.31
CA ARG A 298 11.47 17.06 -13.09
C ARG A 298 10.00 17.30 -13.43
N GLN A 299 9.47 18.51 -13.19
CA GLN A 299 8.09 18.84 -13.54
C GLN A 299 7.83 18.93 -15.04
N PHE A 300 8.86 19.21 -15.86
CA PHE A 300 8.75 19.29 -17.32
C PHE A 300 9.01 17.96 -18.04
N GLY A 301 9.59 16.98 -17.36
CA GLY A 301 9.89 15.67 -17.94
C GLY A 301 8.63 14.85 -18.23
N THR A 302 8.57 14.18 -19.38
CA THR A 302 7.49 13.22 -19.66
C THR A 302 7.67 11.93 -18.86
N GLY A 303 8.91 11.50 -18.62
CA GLY A 303 9.20 10.25 -17.92
C GLY A 303 8.76 10.23 -16.45
N SER A 304 9.04 11.28 -15.70
CA SER A 304 8.66 11.41 -14.28
C SER A 304 7.14 11.37 -14.09
N ARG A 305 6.39 12.01 -15.00
CA ARG A 305 4.92 12.00 -15.03
C ARG A 305 4.36 10.64 -15.45
N PHE A 306 5.07 9.91 -16.29
CA PHE A 306 4.71 8.55 -16.68
C PHE A 306 4.82 7.59 -15.48
N GLU A 307 5.95 7.62 -14.77
CA GLU A 307 6.22 6.76 -13.61
C GLU A 307 5.23 6.97 -12.45
N SER A 308 4.72 8.19 -12.29
CA SER A 308 3.64 8.51 -11.33
C SER A 308 2.36 7.71 -11.63
N ILE A 309 1.88 7.79 -12.88
CA ILE A 309 0.64 7.14 -13.32
C ILE A 309 0.82 5.61 -13.42
N GLU A 310 1.99 5.14 -13.87
CA GLU A 310 2.33 3.72 -14.01
C GLU A 310 2.20 2.94 -12.69
N ARG A 311 2.48 3.59 -11.55
CA ARG A 311 2.31 2.99 -10.21
C ARG A 311 0.85 2.79 -9.78
N GLY A 312 -0.12 3.15 -10.61
CA GLY A 312 -1.55 3.06 -10.28
C GLY A 312 -2.10 4.30 -9.58
N VAL A 313 -1.31 5.38 -9.49
CA VAL A 313 -1.71 6.66 -8.88
C VAL A 313 -2.05 7.68 -9.96
N ILE A 314 -3.32 8.04 -10.05
CA ILE A 314 -3.79 9.02 -11.03
C ILE A 314 -3.89 10.40 -10.38
N ASP A 315 -2.91 11.24 -10.66
CA ASP A 315 -2.91 12.65 -10.30
C ASP A 315 -3.52 13.51 -11.42
N PHE A 316 -4.45 14.42 -11.06
CA PHE A 316 -5.02 15.38 -12.02
C PHE A 316 -3.95 16.25 -12.72
N ARG A 317 -2.84 16.50 -12.01
CA ARG A 317 -1.68 17.27 -12.48
C ARG A 317 -1.03 16.62 -13.70
N ASP A 318 -0.86 15.30 -13.67
CA ASP A 318 -0.19 14.56 -14.73
C ASP A 318 -1.07 14.47 -15.99
N LEU A 319 -2.38 14.30 -15.80
CA LEU A 319 -3.38 14.32 -16.87
C LEU A 319 -3.42 15.70 -17.56
N ALA A 320 -3.43 16.77 -16.78
CA ALA A 320 -3.40 18.14 -17.29
C ALA A 320 -2.13 18.43 -18.09
N TYR A 321 -0.97 17.92 -17.63
CA TYR A 321 0.30 18.05 -18.32
C TYR A 321 0.27 17.42 -19.72
N TYR A 322 -0.07 16.12 -19.84
CA TYR A 322 -0.10 15.44 -21.14
C TYR A 322 -1.14 16.05 -22.10
N LEU A 323 -2.31 16.43 -21.58
CA LEU A 323 -3.35 17.07 -22.38
C LEU A 323 -2.88 18.45 -22.86
N SER A 324 -2.22 19.23 -22.01
CA SER A 324 -1.69 20.55 -22.38
C SER A 324 -0.62 20.45 -23.47
N LEU A 325 0.29 19.48 -23.36
CA LEU A 325 1.33 19.23 -24.35
C LEU A 325 0.72 18.83 -25.69
N THR A 326 -0.27 17.93 -25.67
CA THR A 326 -1.01 17.49 -26.86
C THR A 326 -1.74 18.65 -27.53
N ILE A 327 -2.52 19.43 -26.79
CA ILE A 327 -3.26 20.58 -27.32
C ILE A 327 -2.31 21.62 -27.91
N PHE A 328 -1.19 21.89 -27.23
CA PHE A 328 -0.18 22.84 -27.68
C PHE A 328 0.40 22.44 -29.05
N PHE A 329 0.87 21.20 -29.19
CA PHE A 329 1.45 20.74 -30.45
C PHE A 329 0.42 20.58 -31.58
N LEU A 330 -0.82 20.20 -31.29
CA LEU A 330 -1.90 20.21 -32.28
C LEU A 330 -2.22 21.63 -32.76
N ALA A 331 -2.23 22.62 -31.86
CA ALA A 331 -2.40 24.02 -32.23
C ALA A 331 -1.23 24.54 -33.08
N LEU A 332 0.00 24.17 -32.73
CA LEU A 332 1.18 24.48 -33.54
C LEU A 332 1.12 23.83 -34.93
N ASN A 333 0.56 22.61 -35.04
CA ASN A 333 0.33 21.96 -36.32
C ASN A 333 -0.69 22.73 -37.18
N VAL A 334 -1.83 23.12 -36.60
CA VAL A 334 -2.81 23.97 -37.29
C VAL A 334 -2.18 25.27 -37.77
N LEU A 335 -1.40 25.93 -36.93
CA LEU A 335 -0.68 27.16 -37.29
C LEU A 335 0.35 26.92 -38.40
N SER A 336 1.08 25.80 -38.35
CA SER A 336 2.04 25.40 -39.38
C SER A 336 1.36 25.28 -40.75
N LEU A 337 0.23 24.58 -40.83
CA LEU A 337 -0.52 24.42 -42.08
C LEU A 337 -1.17 25.71 -42.56
N ASP A 338 -1.71 26.52 -41.65
CA ASP A 338 -2.26 27.83 -41.99
C ASP A 338 -1.17 28.76 -42.53
N SER A 339 0.06 28.67 -41.98
CA SER A 339 1.19 29.49 -42.43
C SER A 339 1.57 29.26 -43.89
N LYS A 340 1.29 28.07 -44.44
CA LYS A 340 1.50 27.76 -45.87
C LYS A 340 0.52 28.49 -46.79
N ARG A 341 -0.57 29.06 -46.26
CA ARG A 341 -1.56 29.85 -47.00
C ARG A 341 -1.26 31.36 -46.98
N TRP A 342 -0.29 31.78 -46.18
CA TRP A 342 -0.05 33.20 -45.95
C TRP A 342 0.61 33.87 -47.16
N SER A 343 0.04 34.99 -47.62
CA SER A 343 0.71 35.86 -48.59
C SER A 343 1.64 36.86 -47.91
N HIS A 344 2.69 37.30 -48.61
CA HIS A 344 3.68 38.25 -48.10
C HIS A 344 3.18 39.71 -48.03
N GLY A 345 1.95 39.99 -48.47
CA GLY A 345 1.40 41.35 -48.55
C GLY A 345 1.13 42.01 -47.18
N ALA A 346 1.11 43.35 -47.17
CA ALA A 346 0.84 44.16 -45.98
C ALA A 346 -0.57 43.93 -45.39
N ARG A 347 -1.57 43.59 -46.23
CA ARG A 347 -2.96 43.31 -45.81
C ARG A 347 -3.12 42.09 -44.91
N LEU A 348 -2.20 41.12 -45.00
CA LEU A 348 -2.21 39.89 -44.19
C LEU A 348 -1.21 39.96 -43.04
N ARG A 349 -0.60 41.14 -42.76
CA ARG A 349 0.34 41.30 -41.63
C ARG A 349 -0.37 41.14 -40.28
N THR A 350 -1.56 41.70 -40.12
CA THR A 350 -2.34 41.59 -38.87
C THR A 350 -2.73 40.14 -38.59
N HIS A 351 -3.30 39.45 -39.57
CA HIS A 351 -3.66 38.04 -39.44
C HIS A 351 -2.48 37.14 -39.04
N ARG A 352 -1.30 37.36 -39.63
CA ARG A 352 -0.06 36.62 -39.27
C ARG A 352 0.37 36.88 -37.83
N LEU A 353 0.29 38.13 -37.37
CA LEU A 353 0.62 38.50 -36.00
C LEU A 353 -0.41 37.93 -35.03
N ASP A 354 -1.70 38.07 -35.32
CA ASP A 354 -2.80 37.57 -34.48
C ASP A 354 -2.73 36.04 -34.33
N ALA A 355 -2.43 35.30 -35.40
CA ALA A 355 -2.27 33.85 -35.35
C ALA A 355 -1.07 33.41 -34.51
N ARG A 356 0.08 34.10 -34.64
CA ARG A 356 1.29 33.82 -33.83
C ARG A 356 1.10 34.21 -32.37
N LEU A 357 0.51 35.38 -32.10
CA LEU A 357 0.19 35.84 -30.75
C LEU A 357 -0.86 34.95 -30.10
N GLY A 358 -1.87 34.51 -30.84
CA GLY A 358 -2.89 33.57 -30.36
C GLY A 358 -2.28 32.23 -29.94
N ALA A 359 -1.38 31.66 -30.75
CA ALA A 359 -0.66 30.44 -30.37
C ALA A 359 0.29 30.66 -29.19
N GLY A 360 0.98 31.81 -29.14
CA GLY A 360 1.83 32.19 -28.01
C GLY A 360 1.04 32.36 -26.70
N LEU A 361 -0.11 33.02 -26.75
CA LEU A 361 -1.04 33.19 -25.62
C LEU A 361 -1.64 31.86 -25.18
N LEU A 362 -1.99 30.97 -26.12
CA LEU A 362 -2.43 29.61 -25.79
C LEU A 362 -1.33 28.85 -25.05
N GLY A 363 -0.10 28.87 -25.56
CA GLY A 363 1.06 28.25 -24.92
C GLY A 363 1.31 28.82 -23.51
N LEU A 364 1.25 30.15 -23.36
CA LEU A 364 1.40 30.81 -22.06
C LEU A 364 0.28 30.44 -21.09
N ASN A 365 -0.98 30.39 -21.55
CA ASN A 365 -2.11 29.99 -20.73
C ASN A 365 -2.01 28.53 -20.29
N LEU A 366 -1.57 27.63 -21.19
CA LEU A 366 -1.35 26.22 -20.85
C LEU A 366 -0.19 26.06 -19.87
N LEU A 367 0.90 26.83 -20.03
CA LEU A 367 2.00 26.85 -19.07
C LEU A 367 1.53 27.36 -17.70
N ALA A 368 0.81 28.49 -17.68
CA ALA A 368 0.25 29.06 -16.45
C ALA A 368 -0.73 28.09 -15.76
N LEU A 369 -1.56 27.38 -16.53
CA LEU A 369 -2.46 26.36 -16.02
C LEU A 369 -1.69 25.25 -15.30
N ASN A 370 -0.62 24.72 -15.91
CA ASN A 370 0.22 23.70 -15.27
C ASN A 370 0.89 24.22 -14.00
N LEU A 371 1.40 25.45 -14.01
CA LEU A 371 2.03 26.08 -12.83
C LEU A 371 1.02 26.34 -11.69
N LEU A 372 -0.23 26.68 -12.02
CA LEU A 372 -1.30 26.89 -11.04
C LEU A 372 -1.80 25.58 -10.44
N ILE A 373 -1.79 24.50 -11.21
CA ILE A 373 -2.22 23.16 -10.79
C ILE A 373 -1.11 22.41 -10.05
N ALA A 374 0.17 22.75 -10.26
CA ALA A 374 1.31 22.10 -9.62
C ALA A 374 1.19 21.94 -8.08
N PRO A 375 0.80 22.98 -7.30
CA PRO A 375 0.65 22.85 -5.84
C PRO A 375 -0.67 22.19 -5.40
N ALA A 376 -1.60 21.89 -6.30
CA ALA A 376 -2.90 21.34 -5.95
C ALA A 376 -2.81 19.82 -5.68
N SER A 377 -3.02 19.40 -4.43
CA SER A 377 -3.04 18.00 -3.98
C SER A 377 -4.45 17.37 -3.91
N PHE A 378 -5.52 18.13 -4.22
CA PHE A 378 -6.89 17.74 -3.89
C PHE A 378 -7.54 16.64 -4.77
N ALA A 379 -6.89 16.21 -5.86
CA ALA A 379 -7.46 15.29 -6.84
C ALA A 379 -6.44 14.21 -7.24
N ARG A 380 -6.12 13.35 -6.27
CA ARG A 380 -5.32 12.13 -6.44
C ARG A 380 -6.25 10.94 -6.28
N LEU A 381 -6.17 9.97 -7.20
CA LEU A 381 -6.90 8.72 -7.13
C LEU A 381 -5.89 7.57 -7.11
N ASP A 382 -5.89 6.80 -6.03
CA ASP A 382 -5.11 5.57 -5.93
C ASP A 382 -5.97 4.38 -6.40
N LEU A 383 -5.50 3.68 -7.44
CA LEU A 383 -6.16 2.49 -8.01
C LEU A 383 -5.53 1.18 -7.53
N THR A 384 -4.47 1.21 -6.73
CA THR A 384 -3.85 0.00 -6.18
C THR A 384 -4.84 -0.78 -5.33
N GLN A 385 -4.72 -2.11 -5.32
CA GLN A 385 -5.69 -2.98 -4.65
C GLN A 385 -5.76 -2.73 -3.14
N GLN A 386 -4.63 -2.40 -2.51
CA GLN A 386 -4.52 -2.12 -1.07
C GLN A 386 -4.47 -0.62 -0.73
N ARG A 387 -4.64 0.26 -1.73
CA ARG A 387 -4.48 1.71 -1.58
C ARG A 387 -3.12 2.11 -0.97
N GLU A 388 -2.04 1.54 -1.52
CA GLU A 388 -0.65 1.67 -1.05
C GLU A 388 -0.12 3.12 -1.02
N TYR A 389 -0.76 4.02 -1.75
CA TYR A 389 -0.33 5.40 -1.93
C TYR A 389 -1.32 6.42 -1.35
N SER A 390 -2.27 5.98 -0.51
CA SER A 390 -3.18 6.85 0.24
C SER A 390 -3.20 6.47 1.71
N LEU A 391 -3.35 7.47 2.57
CA LEU A 391 -3.39 7.23 4.02
C LEU A 391 -4.60 6.38 4.43
N SER A 392 -4.36 5.49 5.38
CA SER A 392 -5.35 4.60 5.96
C SER A 392 -6.39 5.36 6.79
N ASP A 393 -7.56 4.74 6.93
CA ASP A 393 -8.62 5.27 7.79
C ASP A 393 -8.16 5.37 9.26
N VAL A 394 -7.21 4.51 9.67
CA VAL A 394 -6.64 4.49 11.01
C VAL A 394 -5.74 5.71 11.24
N THR A 395 -4.83 6.02 10.30
CA THR A 395 -4.03 7.26 10.35
C THR A 395 -4.93 8.49 10.34
N ILE A 396 -5.98 8.50 9.50
CA ILE A 396 -6.94 9.62 9.44
C ILE A 396 -7.64 9.81 10.79
N ASN A 397 -8.13 8.73 11.41
CA ASN A 397 -8.83 8.78 12.68
C ASN A 397 -7.88 9.20 13.83
N LEU A 398 -6.64 8.70 13.84
CA LEU A 398 -5.62 9.09 14.82
C LEU A 398 -5.33 10.60 14.73
N LEU A 399 -5.12 11.13 13.52
CA LEU A 399 -4.86 12.56 13.30
C LEU A 399 -6.08 13.43 13.61
N ALA A 400 -7.30 12.94 13.37
CA ALA A 400 -8.52 13.64 13.73
C ALA A 400 -8.77 13.69 15.26
N GLY A 401 -8.20 12.74 16.01
CA GLY A 401 -8.32 12.61 17.46
C GLY A 401 -7.28 13.37 18.29
N LEU A 402 -6.40 14.16 17.65
CA LEU A 402 -5.35 14.92 18.35
C LEU A 402 -5.97 16.02 19.23
N ASN A 403 -5.65 16.00 20.53
CA ASN A 403 -6.13 16.96 21.53
C ASN A 403 -5.16 18.13 21.73
N GLU A 404 -3.86 17.89 21.52
CA GLU A 404 -2.77 18.87 21.59
C GLU A 404 -2.07 19.02 20.23
N PRO A 405 -1.33 20.12 20.00
CA PRO A 405 -0.56 20.27 18.77
C PRO A 405 0.58 19.25 18.69
N LEU A 406 0.60 18.46 17.62
CA LEU A 406 1.66 17.50 17.27
C LEU A 406 2.74 18.21 16.45
N LEU A 407 3.97 18.22 16.94
CA LEU A 407 5.12 18.75 16.21
C LEU A 407 5.91 17.60 15.57
N VAL A 408 6.08 17.64 14.25
CA VAL A 408 6.91 16.68 13.52
C VAL A 408 8.06 17.41 12.83
N ARG A 409 9.30 17.06 13.20
CA ARG A 409 10.52 17.65 12.65
C ARG A 409 11.31 16.62 11.85
N GLY A 410 11.56 16.87 10.57
CA GLY A 410 12.46 16.06 9.75
C GLY A 410 13.88 16.63 9.75
N TYR A 411 14.85 15.87 10.26
CA TYR A 411 16.26 16.19 10.24
C TYR A 411 16.93 15.50 9.05
N PHE A 412 17.12 16.25 7.96
CA PHE A 412 17.69 15.73 6.71
C PHE A 412 18.86 16.60 6.26
N SER A 413 20.04 16.00 6.12
CA SER A 413 21.23 16.69 5.59
C SER A 413 21.15 16.88 4.07
N GLU A 414 21.44 18.09 3.56
CA GLU A 414 21.48 18.36 2.12
C GLU A 414 22.61 17.56 1.41
N ASP A 415 23.79 17.47 2.03
CA ASP A 415 24.94 16.69 1.56
C ASP A 415 24.86 15.23 2.06
N SER A 416 23.85 14.49 1.61
CA SER A 416 23.63 13.08 1.96
C SER A 416 24.17 12.09 0.91
N HIS A 417 24.21 10.80 1.26
CA HIS A 417 24.56 9.74 0.30
C HIS A 417 23.59 9.80 -0.91
N PRO A 418 24.07 9.70 -2.17
CA PRO A 418 23.22 9.86 -3.36
C PRO A 418 21.98 8.96 -3.40
N ALA A 419 22.05 7.78 -2.79
CA ALA A 419 20.90 6.87 -2.65
C ALA A 419 19.78 7.38 -1.71
N LEU A 420 20.07 8.32 -0.81
CA LEU A 420 19.10 8.88 0.15
C LEU A 420 18.40 10.13 -0.38
N ALA A 421 19.08 10.91 -1.21
CA ALA A 421 18.55 12.11 -1.84
C ALA A 421 17.15 11.95 -2.49
N PRO A 422 16.82 10.83 -3.20
CA PRO A 422 15.48 10.65 -3.76
C PRO A 422 14.40 10.29 -2.73
N LEU A 423 14.78 9.89 -1.50
CA LEU A 423 13.83 9.47 -0.45
C LEU A 423 13.31 10.65 0.37
N VAL A 424 14.13 11.68 0.59
CA VAL A 424 13.73 12.87 1.37
C VAL A 424 12.46 13.54 0.82
N PRO A 425 12.33 13.83 -0.49
CA PRO A 425 11.10 14.41 -1.02
C PRO A 425 9.87 13.52 -0.80
N ARG A 426 10.03 12.19 -0.82
CA ARG A 426 8.92 11.25 -0.56
C ARG A 426 8.43 11.37 0.88
N ILE A 427 9.35 11.46 1.84
CA ILE A 427 8.99 11.67 3.27
C ILE A 427 8.34 13.04 3.45
N GLN A 428 8.89 14.09 2.85
CA GLN A 428 8.32 15.44 2.92
C GLN A 428 6.89 15.49 2.38
N ASP A 429 6.64 14.84 1.24
CA ASP A 429 5.32 14.80 0.63
C ASP A 429 4.32 13.99 1.47
N ALA A 430 4.75 12.86 2.05
CA ALA A 430 3.93 12.07 2.97
C ALA A 430 3.56 12.87 4.23
N LEU A 431 4.54 13.51 4.89
CA LEU A 431 4.30 14.33 6.08
C LEU A 431 3.36 15.50 5.79
N ARG A 432 3.50 16.17 4.63
CA ARG A 432 2.56 17.22 4.21
C ARG A 432 1.13 16.70 4.06
N GLU A 433 0.95 15.44 3.65
CA GLU A 433 -0.37 14.82 3.62
C GLU A 433 -0.97 14.68 5.03
N TYR A 434 -0.15 14.30 6.02
CA TYR A 434 -0.55 14.26 7.43
C TYR A 434 -0.95 15.66 7.94
N GLU A 435 -0.17 16.69 7.64
CA GLU A 435 -0.47 18.09 8.02
C GLU A 435 -1.81 18.57 7.47
N LEU A 436 -2.07 18.27 6.19
CA LEU A 436 -3.33 18.64 5.52
C LEU A 436 -4.56 17.98 6.18
N LEU A 437 -4.42 16.74 6.65
CA LEU A 437 -5.50 15.98 7.28
C LEU A 437 -5.71 16.33 8.76
N ALA A 438 -4.64 16.63 9.50
CA ALA A 438 -4.70 17.01 10.91
C ALA A 438 -5.40 18.37 11.16
N GLY A 439 -5.82 19.09 10.12
CA GLY A 439 -6.66 20.28 10.25
C GLY A 439 -6.00 21.44 11.00
N GLY A 440 -4.67 21.49 11.02
CA GLY A 440 -3.88 22.50 11.74
C GLY A 440 -3.43 22.13 13.15
N GLN A 441 -3.74 20.91 13.63
CA GLN A 441 -3.17 20.36 14.87
C GLN A 441 -1.75 19.80 14.70
N LEU A 442 -1.26 19.68 13.46
CA LEU A 442 0.07 19.18 13.17
C LEU A 442 0.93 20.33 12.63
N GLN A 443 2.12 20.50 13.19
CA GLN A 443 3.14 21.46 12.73
C GLN A 443 4.32 20.71 12.14
N LEU A 444 4.68 21.01 10.90
CA LEU A 444 5.83 20.41 10.20
C LEU A 444 7.01 21.37 10.12
N GLU A 445 8.20 20.88 10.47
CA GLU A 445 9.46 21.60 10.24
C GLU A 445 10.50 20.66 9.58
N PHE A 446 11.19 21.15 8.55
CA PHE A 446 12.31 20.43 7.94
C PHE A 446 13.59 21.21 8.20
N ILE A 447 14.57 20.55 8.80
CA ILE A 447 15.80 21.17 9.31
C ILE A 447 16.99 20.40 8.75
N ASP A 448 17.97 21.12 8.22
CA ASP A 448 19.33 20.58 8.04
C ASP A 448 20.16 20.91 9.28
N PRO A 449 20.56 19.91 10.09
CA PRO A 449 21.41 20.11 11.27
C PRO A 449 22.78 20.68 10.91
N LEU A 450 23.36 20.30 9.76
CA LEU A 450 24.71 20.72 9.36
C LEU A 450 24.75 22.20 9.00
N ALA A 451 23.63 22.77 8.58
CA ALA A 451 23.50 24.20 8.31
C ALA A 451 23.33 25.05 9.60
N ASN A 452 22.82 24.46 10.69
CA ASN A 452 22.42 25.17 11.90
C ASN A 452 23.01 24.53 13.18
N PRO A 453 24.18 24.98 13.66
CA PRO A 453 24.86 24.40 14.82
C PRO A 453 24.09 24.46 16.16
N GLU A 454 23.09 25.32 16.28
CA GLU A 454 22.23 25.38 17.47
C GLU A 454 21.21 24.23 17.48
N LEU A 455 20.55 23.98 16.35
CA LEU A 455 19.57 22.90 16.19
C LEU A 455 20.26 21.52 16.20
N GLU A 456 21.50 21.42 15.71
CA GLU A 456 22.31 20.19 15.82
C GLU A 456 22.57 19.82 17.30
N ARG A 457 22.89 20.82 18.14
CA ARG A 457 23.09 20.59 19.59
C ARG A 457 21.80 20.20 20.28
N GLU A 458 20.67 20.82 19.94
CA GLU A 458 19.36 20.44 20.46
C GLU A 458 19.03 18.99 20.08
N ALA A 459 19.17 18.64 18.80
CA ALA A 459 18.95 17.29 18.28
C ALA A 459 19.79 16.24 19.03
N THR A 460 21.10 16.51 19.21
CA THR A 460 22.02 15.57 19.86
C THR A 460 21.85 15.49 21.38
N GLN A 461 21.64 16.62 22.06
CA GLN A 461 21.64 16.69 23.53
C GLN A 461 20.26 16.43 24.15
N VAL A 462 19.18 16.88 23.50
CA VAL A 462 17.81 16.78 24.03
C VAL A 462 17.15 15.50 23.51
N TYR A 463 17.22 15.26 22.20
CA TYR A 463 16.48 14.17 21.55
C TYR A 463 17.35 12.95 21.22
N GLY A 464 18.66 13.00 21.47
CA GLY A 464 19.58 11.89 21.25
C GLY A 464 19.85 11.56 19.77
N ILE A 465 19.45 12.43 18.84
CA ILE A 465 19.63 12.23 17.40
C ILE A 465 21.10 12.46 17.04
N ARG A 466 21.74 11.46 16.43
CA ARG A 466 23.16 11.50 16.08
C ARG A 466 23.34 11.22 14.59
N PRO A 467 24.38 11.80 13.95
CA PRO A 467 24.61 11.55 12.55
C PRO A 467 25.07 10.11 12.34
N THR A 468 24.56 9.49 11.28
CA THR A 468 24.94 8.15 10.85
C THR A 468 26.12 8.23 9.88
N PRO A 469 27.27 7.57 10.17
CA PRO A 469 28.42 7.57 9.28
C PRO A 469 28.20 6.60 8.11
N LEU A 470 28.17 7.13 6.87
CA LEU A 470 27.99 6.35 5.64
C LEU A 470 29.24 6.42 4.77
N GLN A 471 29.61 5.29 4.16
CA GLN A 471 30.71 5.23 3.21
C GLN A 471 30.21 5.61 1.80
N VAL A 472 30.88 6.57 1.17
CA VAL A 472 30.60 7.00 -0.20
C VAL A 472 31.81 6.67 -1.08
N ASN A 473 31.57 5.94 -2.17
CA ASN A 473 32.60 5.64 -3.17
C ASN A 473 32.70 6.80 -4.15
N GLU A 474 33.62 7.72 -3.92
CA GLU A 474 33.94 8.79 -4.87
C GLU A 474 34.98 8.30 -5.89
N ARG A 475 35.06 8.96 -7.05
CA ARG A 475 36.00 8.63 -8.14
C ARG A 475 37.49 8.63 -7.71
N GLY A 476 37.82 9.09 -6.51
CA GLY A 476 39.17 9.16 -5.94
C GLY A 476 39.40 8.36 -4.64
N GLY A 477 38.42 7.62 -4.12
CA GLY A 477 38.54 6.83 -2.89
C GLY A 477 37.23 6.69 -2.11
N VAL A 478 37.28 5.94 -1.00
CA VAL A 478 36.16 5.79 -0.06
C VAL A 478 36.21 6.96 0.93
N SER A 479 35.21 7.84 0.93
CA SER A 479 35.03 8.91 1.92
C SER A 479 33.92 8.51 2.92
N LEU A 480 34.08 8.89 4.19
CA LEU A 480 33.04 8.70 5.22
C LEU A 480 32.28 10.02 5.39
N VAL A 481 30.98 10.01 5.11
CA VAL A 481 30.10 11.18 5.23
C VAL A 481 29.11 10.93 6.37
N ASN A 482 29.01 11.88 7.30
CA ASN A 482 28.07 11.84 8.40
C ASN A 482 26.73 12.46 7.95
N VAL A 483 25.65 11.68 8.00
CA VAL A 483 24.34 12.09 7.48
C VAL A 483 23.29 12.04 8.60
N TYR A 484 22.44 13.06 8.68
CA TYR A 484 21.20 13.02 9.45
C TYR A 484 20.04 12.60 8.54
N PHE A 485 19.27 11.62 8.98
CA PHE A 485 18.11 11.09 8.27
C PHE A 485 17.11 10.55 9.30
N ASP A 486 16.49 11.47 10.02
CA ASP A 486 15.70 11.15 11.22
C ASP A 486 14.42 11.99 11.24
N VAL A 487 13.33 11.43 11.76
CA VAL A 487 12.05 12.13 11.95
C VAL A 487 11.72 12.13 13.44
N LEU A 488 11.63 13.32 14.02
CA LEU A 488 11.25 13.55 15.41
C LEU A 488 9.77 13.88 15.49
N ILE A 489 9.07 13.24 16.43
CA ILE A 489 7.66 13.46 16.75
C ILE A 489 7.56 13.87 18.21
N VAL A 490 6.97 15.03 18.47
CA VAL A 490 6.78 15.58 19.81
C VAL A 490 5.30 15.85 20.04
N TYR A 491 4.77 15.32 21.13
CA TYR A 491 3.39 15.51 21.56
C TYR A 491 3.35 15.72 23.08
N GLY A 492 3.02 16.93 23.52
CA GLY A 492 3.10 17.29 24.94
C GLY A 492 4.53 17.17 25.49
N ASP A 493 4.74 16.28 26.46
CA ASP A 493 6.06 15.95 27.04
C ASP A 493 6.67 14.66 26.48
N GLN A 494 5.96 13.95 25.62
CA GLN A 494 6.42 12.71 25.00
C GLN A 494 7.14 12.98 23.69
N VAL A 495 8.17 12.17 23.45
CA VAL A 495 9.01 12.24 22.26
C VAL A 495 9.14 10.84 21.66
N ALA A 496 8.94 10.73 20.35
CA ALA A 496 9.27 9.56 19.57
C ALA A 496 10.20 9.98 18.42
N THR A 497 11.25 9.19 18.17
CA THR A 497 12.21 9.44 17.08
C THR A 497 12.25 8.23 16.18
N LEU A 498 12.16 8.46 14.87
CA LEU A 498 12.42 7.48 13.82
C LEU A 498 13.79 7.78 13.23
N ASN A 499 14.69 6.80 13.32
CA ASN A 499 16.08 6.96 12.89
C ASN A 499 16.30 6.36 11.49
N PHE A 500 17.54 6.44 11.01
CA PHE A 500 17.97 5.84 9.73
C PHE A 500 17.55 4.37 9.59
N SER A 501 17.74 3.54 10.62
CA SER A 501 17.39 2.10 10.61
C SER A 501 15.90 1.83 10.47
N ASP A 502 15.07 2.78 10.93
CA ASP A 502 13.62 2.58 11.01
C ASP A 502 12.98 2.97 9.69
N LEU A 503 13.47 4.05 9.07
CA LEU A 503 12.93 4.62 7.84
C LEU A 503 13.43 3.91 6.57
N ILE A 504 14.60 3.29 6.63
CA ILE A 504 15.32 2.81 5.44
C ILE A 504 15.49 1.30 5.46
N GLU A 505 15.28 0.72 4.29
CA GLU A 505 15.60 -0.66 3.99
C GLU A 505 16.65 -0.74 2.87
N ILE A 506 17.65 -1.61 3.03
CA ILE A 506 18.73 -1.80 2.07
C ILE A 506 18.55 -3.16 1.39
N SER A 507 18.40 -3.16 0.07
CA SER A 507 18.27 -4.40 -0.71
C SER A 507 19.55 -5.24 -0.65
N ALA A 508 19.40 -6.53 -0.29
CA ALA A 508 20.49 -7.50 -0.16
C ALA A 508 21.29 -7.73 -1.45
N THR A 509 20.68 -7.53 -2.63
CA THR A 509 21.27 -7.91 -3.93
C THR A 509 21.76 -6.72 -4.78
N GLY A 510 21.60 -5.47 -4.31
CA GLY A 510 21.92 -4.31 -5.15
C GLY A 510 22.34 -3.02 -4.45
N GLY A 511 22.35 -2.95 -3.12
CA GLY A 511 22.64 -1.70 -2.40
C GLY A 511 21.65 -0.57 -2.72
N GLU A 512 20.52 -0.88 -3.34
CA GLU A 512 19.43 0.06 -3.57
C GLU A 512 18.73 0.33 -2.24
N VAL A 513 18.59 1.61 -1.93
CA VAL A 513 18.05 2.09 -0.66
C VAL A 513 16.62 2.53 -0.89
N ARG A 514 15.67 1.91 -0.17
CA ARG A 514 14.23 2.23 -0.25
C ARG A 514 13.69 2.59 1.13
N LEU A 515 12.52 3.24 1.14
CA LEU A 515 11.76 3.39 2.38
C LEU A 515 11.10 2.06 2.73
N ARG A 516 11.00 1.74 4.03
CA ARG A 516 10.34 0.55 4.55
C ARG A 516 8.81 0.66 4.42
N ASN A 517 8.08 0.98 5.50
CA ASN A 517 6.65 1.29 5.47
C ASN A 517 6.42 2.61 6.19
N LEU A 518 6.70 3.71 5.48
CA LEU A 518 6.70 5.04 6.05
C LEU A 518 5.39 5.41 6.77
N GLU A 519 4.23 4.97 6.27
CA GLU A 519 2.95 5.27 6.93
C GLU A 519 2.84 4.56 8.28
N TYR A 520 3.19 3.28 8.34
CA TYR A 520 3.18 2.52 9.59
C TYR A 520 4.19 3.10 10.60
N ASP A 521 5.41 3.38 10.16
CA ASP A 521 6.48 3.89 11.04
C ASP A 521 6.08 5.26 11.63
N LEU A 522 5.53 6.17 10.81
CA LEU A 522 5.02 7.45 11.26
C LEU A 522 3.80 7.31 12.17
N THR A 523 2.80 6.53 11.77
CA THR A 523 1.54 6.38 12.53
C THR A 523 1.79 5.73 13.89
N SER A 524 2.61 4.68 13.95
CA SER A 524 2.97 4.02 15.20
C SER A 524 3.79 4.93 16.12
N ALA A 525 4.74 5.70 15.59
CA ALA A 525 5.49 6.66 16.38
C ALA A 525 4.61 7.81 16.91
N ILE A 526 3.66 8.31 16.11
CA ILE A 526 2.65 9.28 16.56
C ILE A 526 1.76 8.66 17.64
N GLN A 527 1.28 7.44 17.44
CA GLN A 527 0.44 6.75 18.42
C GLN A 527 1.18 6.54 19.75
N ARG A 528 2.44 6.13 19.73
CA ARG A 528 3.27 6.03 20.95
C ARG A 528 3.42 7.36 21.67
N ALA A 529 3.69 8.44 20.95
CA ALA A 529 3.79 9.77 21.55
C ALA A 529 2.44 10.25 22.13
N VAL A 530 1.34 10.02 21.41
CA VAL A 530 -0.02 10.41 21.82
C VAL A 530 -0.52 9.58 23.01
N PHE A 531 -0.28 8.27 23.01
CA PHE A 531 -0.73 7.35 24.06
C PHE A 531 0.19 7.39 25.29
N GLY A 532 1.49 7.58 25.09
CA GLY A 532 2.43 7.83 26.19
C GLY A 532 2.10 9.10 26.98
N PHE A 533 1.44 10.08 26.35
CA PHE A 533 1.05 11.33 26.98
C PHE A 533 -0.20 11.19 27.87
N GLN A 534 -1.01 10.14 27.67
CA GLN A 534 -2.23 9.97 28.45
C GLN A 534 -1.89 9.50 29.87
N SER A 535 -2.12 10.37 30.87
CA SER A 535 -2.09 9.97 32.27
C SER A 535 -3.36 9.19 32.63
N LEU A 536 -3.35 8.47 33.77
CA LEU A 536 -4.56 7.84 34.30
C LEU A 536 -5.73 8.85 34.43
N ASP A 537 -5.44 10.12 34.75
CA ASP A 537 -6.44 11.20 34.80
C ASP A 537 -7.08 11.44 33.44
N ALA A 538 -6.29 11.43 32.36
CA ALA A 538 -6.78 11.56 30.99
C ALA A 538 -7.64 10.35 30.58
N ALA A 539 -7.24 9.15 30.99
CA ALA A 539 -8.00 7.91 30.81
C ALA A 539 -9.38 7.98 31.46
N LEU A 540 -9.42 8.35 32.74
CA LEU A 540 -10.65 8.46 33.51
C LEU A 540 -11.52 9.60 32.98
N ALA A 541 -10.92 10.68 32.49
CA ALA A 541 -11.64 11.78 31.85
C ALA A 541 -12.35 11.35 30.55
N SER A 542 -11.77 10.42 29.77
CA SER A 542 -12.35 9.94 28.51
C SER A 542 -13.54 8.98 28.70
N LEU A 543 -13.67 8.34 29.86
CA LEU A 543 -14.80 7.46 30.17
C LEU A 543 -16.14 8.20 30.13
N GLU A 544 -17.09 7.74 29.32
CA GLU A 544 -18.44 8.32 29.24
C GLU A 544 -19.24 8.09 30.54
N GLN A 545 -18.99 6.98 31.23
CA GLN A 545 -19.61 6.60 32.51
C GLN A 545 -18.53 6.32 33.56
N PRO A 546 -18.80 6.57 34.86
CA PRO A 546 -17.83 6.29 35.91
C PRO A 546 -17.56 4.78 36.03
N ALA A 547 -16.30 4.40 36.15
CA ALA A 547 -15.89 3.02 36.41
C ALA A 547 -16.28 2.62 37.83
N ARG A 548 -16.81 1.41 38.01
CA ARG A 548 -17.17 0.85 39.31
C ARG A 548 -16.12 -0.15 39.76
N LEU A 549 -15.54 0.08 40.92
CA LEU A 549 -14.56 -0.75 41.58
C LEU A 549 -15.24 -1.47 42.75
N THR A 550 -15.51 -2.77 42.63
CA THR A 550 -16.24 -3.54 43.65
C THR A 550 -15.35 -4.61 44.27
N LEU A 551 -15.14 -4.54 45.59
CA LEU A 551 -14.42 -5.58 46.35
C LEU A 551 -15.41 -6.61 46.90
N TYR A 552 -15.33 -7.84 46.38
CA TYR A 552 -16.04 -9.01 46.86
C TYR A 552 -15.18 -9.75 47.88
N TYR A 553 -15.65 -9.88 49.12
CA TYR A 553 -14.92 -10.57 50.18
C TYR A 553 -15.84 -11.36 51.12
N SER A 554 -15.31 -12.36 51.83
CA SER A 554 -16.06 -13.15 52.81
C SER A 554 -15.56 -12.94 54.23
N SER A 555 -16.16 -12.04 55.02
CA SER A 555 -15.62 -11.70 56.35
C SER A 555 -15.57 -12.88 57.34
N ALA A 556 -16.47 -13.87 57.20
CA ALA A 556 -16.56 -15.02 58.10
C ALA A 556 -15.52 -16.14 57.84
N THR A 557 -15.11 -16.34 56.60
CA THR A 557 -14.25 -17.48 56.18
C THR A 557 -12.87 -17.05 55.67
N LEU A 558 -12.57 -15.74 55.65
CA LEU A 558 -11.29 -15.22 55.18
C LEU A 558 -10.12 -15.57 56.13
N PRO A 559 -9.08 -16.27 55.65
CA PRO A 559 -7.91 -16.64 56.47
C PRO A 559 -7.20 -15.41 57.06
N PRO A 560 -6.56 -15.51 58.24
CA PRO A 560 -5.91 -14.37 58.91
C PRO A 560 -4.90 -13.62 58.03
N MET A 561 -4.11 -14.35 57.23
CA MET A 561 -3.11 -13.75 56.33
C MET A 561 -3.73 -12.91 55.21
N MET A 562 -4.95 -13.25 54.78
CA MET A 562 -5.68 -12.55 53.72
C MET A 562 -6.49 -11.35 54.25
N GLN A 563 -6.68 -11.25 55.57
CA GLN A 563 -7.34 -10.08 56.17
C GLN A 563 -6.51 -8.81 55.96
N ASP A 564 -5.19 -8.90 56.08
CA ASP A 564 -4.27 -7.78 55.83
C ASP A 564 -4.30 -7.36 54.35
N VAL A 565 -4.35 -8.32 53.42
CA VAL A 565 -4.48 -8.07 51.98
C VAL A 565 -5.83 -7.40 51.69
N SER A 566 -6.93 -7.90 52.24
CA SER A 566 -8.26 -7.31 52.08
C SER A 566 -8.34 -5.86 52.60
N GLN A 567 -7.75 -5.58 53.77
CA GLN A 567 -7.66 -4.22 54.32
C GLN A 567 -6.82 -3.31 53.43
N THR A 568 -5.70 -3.81 52.90
CA THR A 568 -4.84 -3.04 52.00
C THR A 568 -5.55 -2.75 50.67
N MET A 569 -6.22 -3.75 50.08
CA MET A 569 -7.05 -3.57 48.88
C MET A 569 -8.14 -2.54 49.09
N GLN A 570 -8.83 -2.61 50.23
CA GLN A 570 -9.86 -1.64 50.60
C GLN A 570 -9.27 -0.22 50.73
N ALA A 571 -8.14 -0.07 51.44
CA ALA A 571 -7.50 1.22 51.65
C ALA A 571 -7.06 1.86 50.31
N VAL A 572 -6.39 1.10 49.44
CA VAL A 572 -5.94 1.57 48.13
C VAL A 572 -7.12 1.92 47.23
N SER A 573 -8.14 1.06 47.17
CA SER A 573 -9.33 1.28 46.33
C SER A 573 -10.12 2.52 46.77
N GLN A 574 -10.23 2.73 48.08
CA GLN A 574 -10.92 3.89 48.64
C GLN A 574 -10.11 5.19 48.45
N GLU A 575 -8.79 5.13 48.54
CA GLU A 575 -7.89 6.24 48.22
C GLU A 575 -8.05 6.65 46.74
N LEU A 576 -7.97 5.68 45.82
CA LEU A 576 -8.10 5.92 44.38
C LEU A 576 -9.46 6.52 44.00
N ALA A 577 -10.54 6.02 44.60
CA ALA A 577 -11.90 6.55 44.37
C ALA A 577 -12.10 7.95 44.98
N ALA A 578 -11.42 8.27 46.09
CA ALA A 578 -11.46 9.59 46.69
C ALA A 578 -10.71 10.64 45.86
N ASP A 579 -9.64 10.24 45.17
CA ASP A 579 -8.90 11.09 44.23
C ASP A 579 -9.72 11.42 42.96
N HIS A 580 -10.66 10.53 42.57
CA HIS A 580 -11.48 10.66 41.35
C HIS A 580 -13.00 10.44 41.57
N PRO A 581 -13.66 11.26 42.40
CA PRO A 581 -15.03 10.97 42.88
C PRO A 581 -16.11 10.98 41.79
N ASP A 582 -15.88 11.71 40.68
CA ASP A 582 -16.84 11.81 39.57
C ASP A 582 -16.66 10.69 38.51
N LYS A 583 -15.57 9.91 38.61
CA LYS A 583 -15.15 8.94 37.57
C LYS A 583 -14.88 7.53 38.09
N LEU A 584 -14.61 7.36 39.39
CA LEU A 584 -14.37 6.06 40.03
C LEU A 584 -15.29 5.92 41.25
N LEU A 585 -16.12 4.88 41.24
CA LEU A 585 -17.02 4.55 42.35
C LEU A 585 -16.52 3.28 43.04
N PHE A 586 -16.23 3.35 44.33
CA PHE A 586 -15.83 2.17 45.10
C PHE A 586 -16.98 1.59 45.93
N GLU A 587 -17.21 0.28 45.81
CA GLU A 587 -18.20 -0.47 46.57
C GLU A 587 -17.58 -1.72 47.20
N ARG A 588 -18.12 -2.16 48.34
CA ARG A 588 -17.71 -3.40 49.01
C ARG A 588 -18.92 -4.28 49.26
N ILE A 589 -18.80 -5.56 48.92
CA ILE A 589 -19.88 -6.52 49.07
C ILE A 589 -19.34 -7.72 49.85
N ASP A 590 -19.91 -7.95 51.03
CA ASP A 590 -19.56 -9.08 51.90
C ASP A 590 -20.42 -10.29 51.56
N MET A 591 -19.82 -11.29 50.92
CA MET A 591 -20.49 -12.53 50.49
C MET A 591 -20.95 -13.41 51.66
N SER A 592 -20.46 -13.15 52.88
CA SER A 592 -20.91 -13.88 54.07
C SER A 592 -22.16 -13.27 54.74
N SER A 593 -22.61 -12.09 54.27
CA SER A 593 -23.81 -11.41 54.79
C SER A 593 -25.07 -11.78 53.99
N PRO A 594 -26.22 -12.06 54.64
CA PRO A 594 -27.50 -12.26 53.96
C PRO A 594 -27.99 -11.03 53.16
N GLU A 595 -27.39 -9.86 53.39
CA GLU A 595 -27.71 -8.59 52.72
C GLU A 595 -26.92 -8.37 51.41
N ALA A 596 -26.05 -9.31 51.01
CA ALA A 596 -25.20 -9.19 49.82
C ALA A 596 -25.99 -9.06 48.49
N GLY A 597 -27.23 -9.56 48.46
CA GLY A 597 -28.15 -9.40 47.31
C GLY A 597 -27.74 -10.13 46.02
N LEU A 598 -26.61 -10.83 46.01
CA LEU A 598 -26.06 -11.61 44.90
C LEU A 598 -25.87 -13.06 45.35
N SER A 599 -26.30 -14.01 44.52
CA SER A 599 -26.04 -15.44 44.74
C SER A 599 -24.65 -15.84 44.24
N GLU A 600 -24.07 -16.90 44.81
CA GLU A 600 -22.78 -17.47 44.35
C GLU A 600 -22.84 -17.85 42.85
N GLN A 601 -24.00 -18.33 42.37
CA GLN A 601 -24.23 -18.62 40.96
C GLN A 601 -24.24 -17.35 40.09
N GLU A 602 -24.87 -16.26 40.52
CA GLU A 602 -24.82 -14.99 39.78
C GLU A 602 -23.42 -14.39 39.74
N LEU A 603 -22.64 -14.57 40.81
CA LEU A 603 -21.24 -14.13 40.84
C LEU A 603 -20.40 -14.89 39.81
N PHE A 604 -20.64 -16.19 39.68
CA PHE A 604 -20.01 -17.02 38.67
C PHE A 604 -20.53 -16.69 37.26
N ASP A 605 -21.84 -16.65 37.04
CA ASP A 605 -22.40 -16.41 35.70
C ASP A 605 -21.99 -15.04 35.13
N ARG A 606 -21.93 -14.01 35.99
CA ARG A 606 -21.64 -12.63 35.58
C ARG A 606 -20.16 -12.28 35.61
N TYR A 607 -19.43 -12.71 36.64
CA TYR A 607 -18.03 -12.31 36.86
C TYR A 607 -17.05 -13.48 36.74
N GLN A 608 -17.55 -14.71 36.57
CA GLN A 608 -16.75 -15.95 36.51
C GLN A 608 -15.87 -16.14 37.75
N ILE A 609 -16.28 -15.56 38.89
CA ILE A 609 -15.55 -15.64 40.15
C ILE A 609 -15.99 -16.89 40.91
N GLN A 610 -15.03 -17.75 41.22
CA GLN A 610 -15.23 -18.94 42.04
C GLN A 610 -14.77 -18.72 43.50
N PRO A 611 -15.36 -19.43 44.46
CA PRO A 611 -14.90 -19.40 45.84
C PRO A 611 -13.54 -20.10 45.98
N VAL A 612 -12.59 -19.46 46.67
CA VAL A 612 -11.23 -19.97 46.87
C VAL A 612 -11.18 -20.83 48.14
N ALA A 613 -10.61 -22.03 48.06
CA ALA A 613 -10.44 -22.87 49.25
C ALA A 613 -9.46 -22.23 50.26
N THR A 614 -9.78 -22.29 51.55
CA THR A 614 -8.94 -21.73 52.64
C THR A 614 -7.62 -22.48 52.82
N SER A 615 -7.55 -23.75 52.41
CA SER A 615 -6.34 -24.54 52.27
C SER A 615 -6.61 -25.72 51.33
N PHE A 616 -5.55 -26.36 50.82
CA PHE A 616 -5.66 -27.52 49.91
C PHE A 616 -6.53 -28.67 50.45
N PHE A 617 -6.74 -28.74 51.77
CA PHE A 617 -7.49 -29.82 52.43
C PHE A 617 -8.75 -29.34 53.16
N ALA A 618 -9.10 -28.05 53.09
CA ALA A 618 -10.25 -27.50 53.79
C ALA A 618 -11.49 -27.44 52.90
N GLU A 619 -12.65 -27.84 53.46
CA GLU A 619 -13.96 -27.66 52.81
C GLU A 619 -14.46 -26.20 52.87
N GLU A 620 -13.82 -25.36 53.69
CA GLU A 620 -14.16 -23.95 53.83
C GLU A 620 -13.58 -23.13 52.68
N THR A 621 -14.42 -22.32 52.06
CA THR A 621 -14.05 -21.43 50.96
C THR A 621 -14.32 -19.96 51.30
N PHE A 622 -13.63 -19.05 50.61
CA PHE A 622 -13.75 -17.61 50.79
C PHE A 622 -13.71 -16.89 49.44
N TYR A 623 -14.27 -15.69 49.38
CA TYR A 623 -14.08 -14.77 48.26
C TYR A 623 -13.09 -13.68 48.67
N LEU A 624 -12.19 -13.32 47.75
CA LEU A 624 -11.37 -12.11 47.82
C LEU A 624 -11.00 -11.67 46.40
N HIS A 625 -11.89 -10.92 45.76
CA HIS A 625 -11.72 -10.50 44.36
C HIS A 625 -12.11 -9.03 44.20
N LEU A 626 -11.33 -8.30 43.42
CA LEU A 626 -11.62 -6.91 43.09
C LEU A 626 -12.06 -6.84 41.63
N VAL A 627 -13.25 -6.32 41.38
CA VAL A 627 -13.84 -6.24 40.04
C VAL A 627 -13.90 -4.80 39.61
N ILE A 628 -13.45 -4.53 38.39
CA ILE A 628 -13.60 -3.25 37.72
C ILE A 628 -14.65 -3.41 36.63
N GLU A 629 -15.72 -2.62 36.68
CA GLU A 629 -16.68 -2.46 35.59
C GLU A 629 -16.49 -1.08 34.96
N ALA A 630 -16.03 -1.02 33.71
CA ALA A 630 -15.88 0.22 32.95
C ALA A 630 -16.54 0.05 31.57
N ALA A 631 -17.62 0.81 31.31
CA ALA A 631 -18.47 0.63 30.14
C ALA A 631 -19.01 -0.83 30.02
N ASP A 632 -18.61 -1.57 28.99
CA ASP A 632 -18.98 -2.98 28.76
C ASP A 632 -17.87 -3.97 29.18
N GLU A 633 -16.72 -3.48 29.67
CA GLU A 633 -15.62 -4.34 30.11
C GLU A 633 -15.66 -4.62 31.61
N ILE A 634 -15.53 -5.90 31.94
CA ILE A 634 -15.43 -6.41 33.32
C ILE A 634 -14.03 -7.01 33.48
N GLN A 635 -13.26 -6.48 34.42
CA GLN A 635 -11.96 -7.04 34.77
C GLN A 635 -11.93 -7.51 36.22
N VAL A 636 -11.54 -8.75 36.42
CA VAL A 636 -11.32 -9.33 37.75
C VAL A 636 -9.83 -9.28 38.06
N ILE A 637 -9.47 -8.59 39.14
CA ILE A 637 -8.12 -8.58 39.68
C ILE A 637 -8.04 -9.71 40.71
N TYR A 638 -7.24 -10.72 40.37
CA TYR A 638 -6.90 -11.81 41.26
C TYR A 638 -5.72 -11.40 42.14
N PRO A 639 -5.88 -11.31 43.46
CA PRO A 639 -4.76 -11.03 44.35
C PRO A 639 -3.79 -12.22 44.35
N ALA A 640 -2.57 -12.02 43.86
CA ALA A 640 -1.51 -13.01 43.94
C ALA A 640 -0.74 -12.81 45.26
N GLY A 641 -0.95 -13.70 46.24
CA GLY A 641 -0.17 -13.74 47.47
C GLY A 641 -0.11 -12.42 48.27
N ALA A 642 1.06 -12.16 48.87
CA ALA A 642 1.31 -11.00 49.73
C ALA A 642 1.53 -9.72 48.91
N LEU A 643 0.48 -9.21 48.26
CA LEU A 643 0.58 -7.97 47.51
C LEU A 643 0.86 -6.78 48.43
N SER A 644 1.95 -6.07 48.17
CA SER A 644 2.24 -4.78 48.77
C SER A 644 1.23 -3.71 48.32
N GLN A 645 1.12 -2.62 49.07
CA GLN A 645 0.25 -1.48 48.72
C GLN A 645 0.55 -0.94 47.30
N VAL A 646 1.83 -0.97 46.88
CA VAL A 646 2.28 -0.53 45.56
C VAL A 646 1.81 -1.48 44.46
N GLU A 647 1.91 -2.80 44.67
CA GLU A 647 1.48 -3.79 43.68
C GLU A 647 -0.03 -3.79 43.48
N ILE A 648 -0.81 -3.65 44.56
CA ILE A 648 -2.28 -3.52 44.47
C ILE A 648 -2.64 -2.27 43.67
N ARG A 649 -2.01 -1.13 43.99
CA ARG A 649 -2.23 0.12 43.26
C ARG A 649 -1.90 -0.06 41.77
N ASN A 650 -0.73 -0.60 41.46
CA ASN A 650 -0.31 -0.84 40.09
C ASN A 650 -1.24 -1.82 39.36
N ALA A 651 -1.77 -2.84 40.03
CA ALA A 651 -2.73 -3.78 39.45
C ALA A 651 -4.06 -3.10 39.11
N ILE A 652 -4.56 -2.22 39.98
CA ILE A 652 -5.79 -1.44 39.74
C ILE A 652 -5.55 -0.43 38.61
N GLU A 653 -4.44 0.31 38.65
CA GLU A 653 -4.10 1.28 37.61
C GLU A 653 -3.90 0.60 36.25
N ALA A 654 -3.22 -0.56 36.21
CA ALA A 654 -3.07 -1.34 34.99
C ALA A 654 -4.41 -1.87 34.47
N ALA A 655 -5.30 -2.34 35.34
CA ALA A 655 -6.64 -2.78 34.96
C ALA A 655 -7.50 -1.63 34.40
N LEU A 656 -7.44 -0.45 35.04
CA LEU A 656 -8.13 0.75 34.54
C LEU A 656 -7.56 1.24 33.20
N LYS A 657 -6.24 1.25 33.03
CA LYS A 657 -5.58 1.60 31.76
C LYS A 657 -5.91 0.60 30.65
N ARG A 658 -5.97 -0.70 30.96
CA ARG A 658 -6.39 -1.72 30.00
C ARG A 658 -7.81 -1.50 29.51
N SER A 659 -8.71 -1.09 30.41
CA SER A 659 -10.13 -0.87 30.14
C SER A 659 -10.43 0.48 29.47
N ALA A 660 -9.42 1.35 29.36
CA ALA A 660 -9.54 2.67 28.73
C ALA A 660 -8.91 2.66 27.33
N ALA A 661 -9.58 3.27 26.36
CA ALA A 661 -9.01 3.47 25.03
C ALA A 661 -7.84 4.47 25.09
N GLY A 662 -6.71 4.16 24.45
CA GLY A 662 -5.58 5.09 24.29
C GLY A 662 -4.32 4.80 25.12
N PHE A 663 -4.15 3.57 25.64
CA PHE A 663 -2.91 3.12 26.30
C PHE A 663 -2.21 2.02 25.50
N LEU A 664 -0.87 2.00 25.54
CA LEU A 664 -0.08 0.90 25.01
C LEU A 664 -0.32 -0.37 25.85
N LYS A 665 -0.51 -1.50 25.16
CA LYS A 665 -0.67 -2.81 25.80
C LYS A 665 0.67 -3.34 26.29
N VAL A 666 0.65 -4.09 27.39
CA VAL A 666 1.86 -4.64 28.03
C VAL A 666 2.01 -6.12 27.66
N ILE A 667 3.10 -6.45 26.96
CA ILE A 667 3.40 -7.82 26.54
C ILE A 667 4.43 -8.43 27.48
N GLY A 668 4.14 -9.62 27.98
CA GLY A 668 5.08 -10.46 28.68
C GLY A 668 5.80 -11.38 27.69
N LEU A 669 7.07 -11.13 27.43
CA LEU A 669 7.90 -11.95 26.55
C LEU A 669 8.77 -12.89 27.38
N TRP A 670 8.70 -14.18 27.08
CA TRP A 670 9.63 -15.17 27.63
C TRP A 670 10.41 -15.82 26.49
N THR A 671 11.73 -15.81 26.62
CA THR A 671 12.67 -16.48 25.72
C THR A 671 13.64 -17.35 26.52
N PRO A 672 14.26 -18.36 25.90
CA PRO A 672 15.24 -19.17 26.59
C PRO A 672 16.50 -18.36 26.92
N PRO A 673 17.24 -18.74 27.98
CA PRO A 673 18.46 -18.02 28.36
C PRO A 673 19.51 -18.03 27.23
N ALA A 674 20.09 -16.86 26.95
CA ALA A 674 21.00 -16.64 25.82
C ALA A 674 22.30 -17.46 25.87
N ASN A 675 22.70 -17.95 27.04
CA ASN A 675 23.92 -18.75 27.24
C ASN A 675 23.56 -20.02 28.01
N ALA A 676 23.63 -21.17 27.34
CA ALA A 676 23.56 -22.47 27.98
C ALA A 676 24.98 -23.07 28.07
N PRO A 677 25.40 -23.63 29.22
CA PRO A 677 26.64 -24.39 29.29
C PRO A 677 26.52 -25.66 28.44
N ASP A 678 27.50 -25.93 27.59
CA ASP A 678 27.61 -27.20 26.89
C ASP A 678 27.94 -28.35 27.86
N GLN A 679 27.97 -29.59 27.36
CA GLN A 679 28.30 -30.78 28.15
C GLN A 679 29.73 -30.75 28.76
N PHE A 680 30.58 -29.81 28.33
CA PHE A 680 31.93 -29.57 28.83
C PHE A 680 32.03 -28.32 29.71
N GLY A 681 30.91 -27.65 30.01
CA GLY A 681 30.83 -26.45 30.83
C GLY A 681 31.29 -25.16 30.13
N GLN A 682 31.51 -25.18 28.82
CA GLN A 682 31.78 -23.97 28.03
C GLN A 682 30.48 -23.30 27.62
N GLN A 683 30.45 -21.97 27.69
CA GLN A 683 29.30 -21.19 27.22
C GLN A 683 29.40 -21.05 25.71
N LEU A 684 28.50 -21.70 24.96
CA LEU A 684 28.30 -21.40 23.55
C LEU A 684 27.17 -20.35 23.43
N PRO A 685 27.28 -19.39 22.49
CA PRO A 685 26.19 -18.49 22.18
C PRO A 685 25.00 -19.31 21.66
N SER A 686 23.82 -19.10 22.25
CA SER A 686 22.59 -19.76 21.82
C SER A 686 22.21 -19.33 20.41
N LEU A 687 21.74 -20.29 19.60
CA LEU A 687 21.09 -20.01 18.32
C LEU A 687 19.64 -19.52 18.48
N GLN A 688 19.08 -19.57 19.69
CA GLN A 688 17.70 -19.15 20.00
C GLN A 688 17.69 -17.68 20.40
N GLN A 689 17.82 -16.79 19.42
CA GLN A 689 17.82 -15.33 19.60
C GLN A 689 16.60 -14.71 18.92
N TYR A 690 16.00 -13.72 19.58
CA TYR A 690 14.71 -13.13 19.21
C TYR A 690 14.69 -11.60 19.39
N ALA A 691 15.86 -10.95 19.33
CA ALA A 691 16.00 -9.52 19.59
C ALA A 691 15.25 -8.70 18.53
N ILE A 692 15.22 -9.16 17.28
CA ILE A 692 14.53 -8.45 16.19
C ILE A 692 13.03 -8.40 16.45
N LEU A 693 12.43 -9.51 16.87
CA LEU A 693 11.01 -9.55 17.22
C LEU A 693 10.71 -8.64 18.42
N GLU A 694 11.57 -8.66 19.45
CA GLU A 694 11.42 -7.79 20.62
C GLU A 694 11.44 -6.30 20.23
N ASP A 695 12.37 -5.90 19.36
CA ASP A 695 12.46 -4.52 18.88
C ASP A 695 11.23 -4.12 18.05
N VAL A 696 10.74 -5.00 17.16
CA VAL A 696 9.51 -4.75 16.38
C VAL A 696 8.27 -4.66 17.29
N LEU A 697 8.15 -5.49 18.32
CA LEU A 697 7.03 -5.39 19.27
C LEU A 697 7.10 -4.09 20.09
N ARG A 698 8.29 -3.60 20.44
CA ARG A 698 8.47 -2.29 21.12
C ARG A 698 8.08 -1.09 20.25
N GLU A 699 7.90 -1.27 18.95
CA GLU A 699 7.36 -0.22 18.08
C GLU A 699 5.89 0.09 18.39
N SER A 700 5.13 -0.88 18.90
CA SER A 700 3.67 -0.75 19.14
C SER A 700 3.22 -1.05 20.57
N TYR A 701 4.07 -1.65 21.41
CA TYR A 701 3.69 -2.18 22.72
C TYR A 701 4.74 -1.93 23.81
N GLU A 702 4.33 -2.03 25.08
CA GLU A 702 5.26 -2.08 26.21
C GLU A 702 5.71 -3.54 26.43
N VAL A 703 6.90 -3.89 25.92
CA VAL A 703 7.44 -5.26 26.05
C VAL A 703 8.24 -5.43 27.34
N ARG A 704 7.83 -6.38 28.19
CA ARG A 704 8.51 -6.77 29.43
C ARG A 704 9.04 -8.19 29.33
N GLN A 705 10.34 -8.35 29.52
CA GLN A 705 10.98 -9.66 29.64
C GLN A 705 10.58 -10.32 30.97
N LEU A 706 10.15 -11.59 30.92
CA LEU A 706 9.68 -12.33 32.07
C LEU A 706 10.64 -13.43 32.50
N THR A 707 10.76 -13.60 33.81
CA THR A 707 11.33 -14.80 34.42
C THR A 707 10.19 -15.60 35.07
N LEU A 708 9.97 -16.83 34.60
CA LEU A 708 8.91 -17.71 35.14
C LEU A 708 9.35 -18.46 36.42
N GLU A 709 10.53 -18.14 36.95
CA GLU A 709 11.16 -18.86 38.07
C GLU A 709 10.36 -18.80 39.38
N ASN A 710 9.60 -17.72 39.58
CA ASN A 710 8.82 -17.51 40.81
C ASN A 710 7.42 -18.18 40.78
N GLY A 711 7.05 -18.83 39.68
CA GLY A 711 5.74 -19.48 39.56
C GLY A 711 4.55 -18.53 39.36
N GLU A 712 4.81 -17.23 39.16
CA GLU A 712 3.77 -16.21 39.02
C GLU A 712 4.06 -15.27 37.84
N ILE A 713 3.00 -14.87 37.14
CA ILE A 713 3.02 -13.89 36.05
C ILE A 713 2.34 -12.60 36.55
N PRO A 714 3.02 -11.44 36.50
CA PRO A 714 2.45 -10.17 36.95
C PRO A 714 1.11 -9.84 36.29
N ALA A 715 0.14 -9.36 37.08
CA ALA A 715 -1.20 -9.01 36.60
C ALA A 715 -1.23 -7.80 35.63
N SER A 716 -0.11 -7.08 35.49
CA SER A 716 0.04 -5.99 34.53
C SER A 716 0.33 -6.47 33.11
N ILE A 717 0.34 -7.78 32.84
CA ILE A 717 0.66 -8.37 31.54
C ILE A 717 -0.62 -8.76 30.82
N ASP A 718 -0.82 -8.20 29.63
CA ASP A 718 -2.03 -8.36 28.84
C ASP A 718 -1.98 -9.62 27.97
N VAL A 719 -0.82 -9.89 27.37
CA VAL A 719 -0.57 -11.06 26.52
C VAL A 719 0.77 -11.69 26.88
N LEU A 720 0.79 -13.01 27.04
CA LEU A 720 2.01 -13.79 27.28
C LEU A 720 2.51 -14.39 25.96
N VAL A 721 3.75 -14.13 25.59
CA VAL A 721 4.42 -14.68 24.39
C VAL A 721 5.56 -15.60 24.84
N LEU A 722 5.47 -16.88 24.50
CA LEU A 722 6.46 -17.91 24.81
C LEU A 722 7.14 -18.36 23.51
N LEU A 723 8.45 -18.13 23.39
CA LEU A 723 9.24 -18.54 22.22
C LEU A 723 10.18 -19.68 22.58
N ALA A 724 10.16 -20.77 21.80
CA ALA A 724 11.00 -21.96 21.98
C ALA A 724 11.03 -22.52 23.42
N PRO A 725 9.88 -22.72 24.09
CA PRO A 725 9.84 -23.27 25.45
C PRO A 725 10.43 -24.68 25.51
N HIS A 726 11.48 -24.84 26.32
CA HIS A 726 12.17 -26.10 26.55
C HIS A 726 12.68 -26.17 27.99
N ASN A 727 12.83 -27.39 28.51
CA ASN A 727 13.32 -27.64 29.88
C ASN A 727 12.58 -26.85 30.98
N LEU A 728 11.26 -26.66 30.82
CA LEU A 728 10.45 -25.93 31.80
C LEU A 728 10.19 -26.79 33.04
N SER A 729 10.40 -26.21 34.23
CA SER A 729 10.05 -26.86 35.50
C SER A 729 8.53 -26.91 35.69
N ASP A 730 8.05 -27.82 36.56
CA ASP A 730 6.62 -27.90 36.89
C ASP A 730 6.07 -26.59 37.47
N LEU A 731 6.91 -25.83 38.18
CA LEU A 731 6.57 -24.50 38.70
C LEU A 731 6.37 -23.47 37.56
N GLN A 732 7.21 -23.52 36.53
CA GLN A 732 7.08 -22.64 35.36
C GLN A 732 5.84 -23.01 34.52
N ARG A 733 5.57 -24.31 34.35
CA ARG A 733 4.36 -24.81 33.68
C ARG A 733 3.10 -24.37 34.42
N TYR A 734 3.13 -24.41 35.75
CA TYR A 734 2.05 -23.91 36.60
C TYR A 734 1.79 -22.42 36.45
N ALA A 735 2.84 -21.60 36.34
CA ALA A 735 2.68 -20.17 36.09
C ALA A 735 1.92 -19.88 34.78
N ILE A 736 2.23 -20.64 33.73
CA ILE A 736 1.59 -20.51 32.40
C ILE A 736 0.14 -21.00 32.45
N ASP A 737 -0.10 -22.18 33.04
CA ASP A 737 -1.44 -22.75 33.23
C ASP A 737 -2.34 -21.77 34.00
N GLN A 738 -1.90 -21.30 35.17
CA GLN A 738 -2.70 -20.40 35.99
C GLN A 738 -2.93 -19.03 35.37
N TYR A 739 -2.04 -18.54 34.51
CA TYR A 739 -2.28 -17.33 33.74
C TYR A 739 -3.41 -17.52 32.71
N LEU A 740 -3.43 -18.65 31.99
CA LEU A 740 -4.53 -19.01 31.10
C LEU A 740 -5.84 -19.21 31.87
N MET A 741 -5.80 -19.89 33.03
CA MET A 741 -6.96 -20.12 33.89
C MET A 741 -7.58 -18.82 34.43
N ARG A 742 -6.80 -17.73 34.55
CA ARG A 742 -7.32 -16.40 34.92
C ARG A 742 -7.98 -15.66 33.75
N GLY A 743 -8.03 -16.26 32.56
CA GLY A 743 -8.55 -15.64 31.34
C GLY A 743 -7.50 -14.88 30.54
N GLY A 744 -6.21 -15.11 30.80
CA GLY A 744 -5.12 -14.49 30.05
C GLY A 744 -5.03 -15.01 28.61
N ALA A 745 -4.39 -14.22 27.74
CA ALA A 745 -4.12 -14.60 26.36
C ALA A 745 -2.67 -15.08 26.19
N VAL A 746 -2.48 -16.26 25.60
CA VAL A 746 -1.15 -16.89 25.48
C VAL A 746 -0.83 -17.22 24.03
N ILE A 747 0.34 -16.80 23.57
CA ILE A 747 0.92 -17.14 22.26
C ILE A 747 2.13 -18.04 22.51
N ILE A 748 2.13 -19.22 21.90
CA ILE A 748 3.19 -20.22 22.06
C ILE A 748 3.75 -20.56 20.69
N ALA A 749 5.02 -20.26 20.48
CA ALA A 749 5.77 -20.75 19.34
C ALA A 749 6.63 -21.94 19.79
N ALA A 750 6.13 -23.15 19.53
CA ALA A 750 6.74 -24.40 19.98
C ALA A 750 6.63 -25.47 18.89
N GLY A 751 7.78 -25.80 18.28
CA GLY A 751 7.93 -27.00 17.47
C GLY A 751 8.49 -28.18 18.28
N GLN A 752 8.39 -29.38 17.71
CA GLN A 752 9.08 -30.56 18.25
C GLN A 752 10.60 -30.46 18.10
N TYR A 753 11.07 -29.65 17.13
CA TYR A 753 12.48 -29.48 16.83
C TYR A 753 12.91 -28.02 16.98
N ARG A 754 14.19 -27.82 17.32
CA ARG A 754 14.84 -26.50 17.40
C ARG A 754 16.20 -26.52 16.74
N LEU A 755 16.68 -25.35 16.30
CA LEU A 755 17.99 -25.23 15.67
C LEU A 755 19.11 -25.40 16.69
N GLY A 756 20.07 -26.27 16.38
CA GLY A 756 21.27 -26.56 17.15
C GLY A 756 22.52 -26.61 16.27
N ILE A 757 23.68 -26.80 16.91
CA ILE A 757 24.98 -26.94 16.24
C ILE A 757 25.57 -28.28 16.62
N ASP A 758 26.03 -29.04 15.63
CA ASP A 758 26.78 -30.26 15.85
C ASP A 758 28.10 -29.93 16.57
N PRO A 759 28.33 -30.45 17.79
CA PRO A 759 29.53 -30.15 18.56
C PRO A 759 30.83 -30.68 17.92
N TYR A 760 30.75 -31.60 16.95
CA TYR A 760 31.89 -32.17 16.26
C TYR A 760 32.15 -31.52 14.90
N SER A 761 31.10 -31.36 14.08
CA SER A 761 31.24 -30.84 12.71
C SER A 761 31.05 -29.33 12.61
N GLY A 762 30.42 -28.71 13.62
CA GLY A 762 30.02 -27.29 13.58
C GLY A 762 28.88 -27.00 12.60
N ALA A 763 28.28 -28.03 11.99
CA ALA A 763 27.15 -27.89 11.08
C ALA A 763 25.83 -27.63 11.83
N LEU A 764 24.86 -27.04 11.16
CA LEU A 764 23.49 -26.92 11.68
C LEU A 764 22.86 -28.32 11.79
N LEU A 765 22.20 -28.57 12.91
CA LEU A 765 21.35 -29.74 13.13
C LEU A 765 20.02 -29.33 13.75
N LEU A 766 19.03 -30.21 13.70
CA LEU A 766 17.76 -30.03 14.41
C LEU A 766 17.77 -30.91 15.67
N GLU A 767 17.64 -30.29 16.84
CA GLU A 767 17.55 -30.97 18.13
C GLU A 767 16.09 -31.17 18.50
N GLU A 768 15.76 -32.36 19.00
CA GLU A 768 14.43 -32.63 19.54
C GLU A 768 14.22 -31.85 20.86
N ASN A 769 13.01 -31.31 21.03
CA ASN A 769 12.65 -30.48 22.16
C ASN A 769 12.17 -31.36 23.34
N GLU A 770 13.10 -31.76 24.20
CA GLU A 770 12.78 -32.52 25.41
C GLU A 770 12.12 -31.64 26.50
N ALA A 771 11.13 -32.19 27.20
CA ALA A 771 10.44 -31.54 28.32
C ALA A 771 9.81 -30.16 28.02
N GLY A 772 9.30 -29.98 26.80
CA GLY A 772 8.52 -28.81 26.38
C GLY A 772 7.08 -28.78 26.92
N LEU A 773 6.22 -27.97 26.29
CA LEU A 773 4.81 -27.80 26.67
C LEU A 773 3.86 -28.85 26.06
N ALA A 774 4.35 -29.78 25.24
CA ALA A 774 3.52 -30.70 24.46
C ALA A 774 2.51 -31.51 25.31
N GLU A 775 2.92 -32.03 26.47
CA GLU A 775 2.02 -32.78 27.38
C GLU A 775 0.91 -31.88 27.97
N MET A 776 1.26 -30.63 28.32
CA MET A 776 0.31 -29.65 28.84
C MET A 776 -0.71 -29.24 27.77
N LEU A 777 -0.24 -28.99 26.54
CA LEU A 777 -1.06 -28.61 25.41
C LEU A 777 -2.02 -29.73 24.98
N ALA A 778 -1.58 -30.99 25.05
CA ALA A 778 -2.43 -32.14 24.82
C ALA A 778 -3.60 -32.19 25.82
N GLY A 779 -3.37 -31.77 27.08
CA GLY A 779 -4.43 -31.61 28.09
C GLY A 779 -5.49 -30.58 27.70
N TYR A 780 -5.12 -29.54 26.97
CA TYR A 780 -6.05 -28.54 26.43
C TYR A 780 -6.70 -28.96 25.10
N GLY A 781 -6.35 -30.12 24.54
CA GLY A 781 -6.86 -30.61 23.27
C GLY A 781 -6.06 -30.15 22.04
N ILE A 782 -4.80 -29.76 22.20
CA ILE A 782 -3.91 -29.39 21.08
C ILE A 782 -2.67 -30.28 21.07
N HIS A 783 -2.39 -30.92 19.93
CA HIS A 783 -1.28 -31.85 19.77
C HIS A 783 -0.25 -31.34 18.76
N ILE A 784 1.01 -31.24 19.20
CA ILE A 784 2.17 -31.00 18.35
C ILE A 784 2.67 -32.36 17.87
N GLY A 785 2.75 -32.57 16.55
CA GLY A 785 3.17 -33.84 15.97
C GLY A 785 4.69 -34.03 15.98
N GLU A 786 5.11 -35.29 15.95
CA GLU A 786 6.51 -35.71 16.11
C GLU A 786 7.37 -35.50 14.83
N GLY A 787 6.75 -35.23 13.68
CA GLY A 787 7.46 -35.02 12.41
C GLY A 787 7.67 -33.55 12.02
N LEU A 788 8.47 -33.34 10.99
CA LEU A 788 8.65 -32.06 10.30
C LEU A 788 7.88 -32.05 8.99
N VAL A 789 7.23 -30.93 8.70
CA VAL A 789 6.53 -30.70 7.44
C VAL A 789 7.54 -30.21 6.39
N MET A 790 7.58 -30.92 5.27
CA MET A 790 8.27 -30.52 4.05
C MET A 790 7.25 -30.22 2.96
N ASP A 791 7.53 -29.25 2.11
CA ASP A 791 6.60 -28.81 1.06
C ASP A 791 7.31 -28.53 -0.27
N TRP A 792 6.65 -28.87 -1.39
CA TRP A 792 7.09 -28.43 -2.71
C TRP A 792 6.96 -26.92 -2.89
N GLN A 793 6.00 -26.30 -2.20
CA GLN A 793 5.89 -24.86 -2.07
C GLN A 793 6.77 -24.38 -0.91
N ASN A 794 8.03 -24.06 -1.23
CA ASN A 794 9.02 -23.65 -0.25
C ASN A 794 9.77 -22.36 -0.63
N ALA A 795 10.38 -21.74 0.38
CA ALA A 795 11.32 -20.65 0.18
C ALA A 795 12.74 -21.19 -0.10
N PRO A 796 13.53 -20.52 -0.95
CA PRO A 796 14.88 -20.97 -1.27
C PRO A 796 15.83 -20.83 -0.08
N PHE A 797 16.84 -21.72 -0.02
CA PHE A 797 17.91 -21.70 0.97
C PHE A 797 19.27 -21.44 0.28
N PRO A 798 20.12 -20.54 0.82
CA PRO A 798 21.34 -20.13 0.14
C PRO A 798 22.42 -21.18 0.41
N GLN A 799 22.91 -21.82 -0.64
CA GLN A 799 24.04 -22.74 -0.52
C GLN A 799 25.26 -22.22 -1.27
N GLN A 800 26.39 -22.16 -0.59
CA GLN A 800 27.68 -21.89 -1.23
C GLN A 800 28.15 -23.15 -1.96
N VAL A 801 28.13 -23.11 -3.29
CA VAL A 801 28.61 -24.20 -4.15
C VAL A 801 29.94 -23.77 -4.76
N GLN A 802 30.95 -24.64 -4.72
CA GLN A 802 32.21 -24.41 -5.43
C GLN A 802 32.07 -24.90 -6.87
N ARG A 803 32.14 -23.98 -7.83
CA ARG A 803 32.10 -24.27 -9.25
C ARG A 803 33.50 -24.29 -9.84
N ASP A 804 33.87 -25.42 -10.44
CA ASP A 804 35.13 -25.55 -11.15
C ASP A 804 35.03 -24.93 -12.56
N LEU A 805 35.75 -23.83 -12.77
CA LEU A 805 35.91 -23.15 -14.06
C LEU A 805 37.26 -23.50 -14.69
N GLY A 806 37.51 -24.79 -14.91
CA GLY A 806 38.71 -25.27 -15.61
C GLY A 806 39.98 -25.21 -14.76
N GLY A 807 39.91 -25.70 -13.52
CA GLY A 807 40.99 -25.72 -12.53
C GLY A 807 40.98 -24.54 -11.56
N MET A 808 39.98 -23.66 -11.64
CA MET A 808 39.75 -22.56 -10.69
C MET A 808 38.39 -22.79 -10.03
N PHE A 809 38.39 -22.96 -8.71
CA PHE A 809 37.16 -23.04 -7.93
C PHE A 809 36.65 -21.63 -7.63
N VAL A 810 35.44 -21.32 -8.09
CA VAL A 810 34.72 -20.10 -7.73
C VAL A 810 33.58 -20.49 -6.83
N THR A 811 33.52 -19.92 -5.63
CA THR A 811 32.36 -20.07 -4.76
C THR A 811 31.22 -19.22 -5.31
N GLU A 812 30.14 -19.88 -5.71
CA GLU A 812 28.89 -19.27 -6.17
C GLU A 812 27.81 -19.57 -5.12
N ILE A 813 27.03 -18.57 -4.71
CA ILE A 813 25.84 -18.81 -3.88
C ILE A 813 24.72 -19.18 -4.84
N VAL A 814 24.12 -20.35 -4.63
CA VAL A 814 23.02 -20.86 -5.45
C VAL A 814 21.79 -21.04 -4.56
N ASP A 815 20.64 -20.67 -5.10
CA ASP A 815 19.35 -20.74 -4.44
C ASP A 815 18.80 -22.16 -4.62
N LEU A 816 18.85 -22.94 -3.55
CA LEU A 816 18.32 -24.29 -3.56
C LEU A 816 16.86 -24.28 -3.09
N ALA A 817 15.97 -24.98 -3.78
CA ALA A 817 14.65 -25.29 -3.23
C ALA A 817 14.83 -26.07 -1.91
N TYR A 818 14.23 -25.59 -0.83
CA TYR A 818 14.47 -26.09 0.52
C TYR A 818 13.14 -26.43 1.22
N PRO A 819 12.65 -27.68 1.10
CA PRO A 819 11.31 -28.08 1.53
C PRO A 819 10.95 -27.79 2.98
N PHE A 820 11.93 -27.73 3.88
CA PHE A 820 11.69 -27.38 5.29
C PHE A 820 11.25 -25.92 5.50
N PHE A 821 11.47 -25.03 4.54
CA PHE A 821 11.02 -23.64 4.60
C PHE A 821 9.66 -23.52 3.92
N VAL A 822 8.62 -24.02 4.58
CA VAL A 822 7.26 -24.06 4.02
C VAL A 822 6.78 -22.65 3.70
N ASP A 823 6.45 -22.40 2.43
CA ASP A 823 6.00 -21.12 1.90
C ASP A 823 4.46 -21.09 1.90
N VAL A 824 3.87 -20.46 2.90
CA VAL A 824 2.42 -20.39 3.09
C VAL A 824 1.87 -19.11 2.47
N ARG A 825 1.01 -19.26 1.46
CA ARG A 825 0.37 -18.15 0.75
C ARG A 825 -1.09 -18.00 1.19
N THR A 826 -1.81 -17.06 0.60
CA THR A 826 -3.21 -16.73 0.95
C THR A 826 -4.19 -17.91 0.94
N ASP A 827 -3.92 -18.96 0.16
CA ASP A 827 -4.69 -20.21 0.13
C ASP A 827 -4.45 -21.10 1.37
N GLY A 828 -3.25 -20.99 1.95
CA GLY A 828 -2.80 -21.60 3.20
C GLY A 828 -3.28 -20.90 4.48
N LEU A 829 -3.78 -19.65 4.37
CA LEU A 829 -4.17 -18.82 5.51
C LEU A 829 -5.69 -18.80 5.70
N GLN A 830 -6.15 -18.86 6.95
CA GLN A 830 -7.58 -18.83 7.28
C GLN A 830 -8.18 -17.44 7.01
N PRO A 831 -9.06 -17.27 6.01
CA PRO A 831 -9.48 -15.95 5.53
C PRO A 831 -10.37 -15.17 6.52
N GLU A 832 -11.02 -15.86 7.46
CA GLU A 832 -11.91 -15.27 8.47
C GLU A 832 -11.18 -14.82 9.74
N SER A 833 -9.89 -15.16 9.89
CA SER A 833 -9.13 -14.84 11.09
C SER A 833 -8.43 -13.48 10.99
N ASP A 834 -8.66 -12.61 11.97
CA ASP A 834 -8.01 -11.30 12.08
C ASP A 834 -6.49 -11.38 12.29
N ILE A 835 -5.99 -12.56 12.68
CA ILE A 835 -4.55 -12.81 12.90
C ILE A 835 -3.81 -12.92 11.55
N VAL A 836 -4.41 -13.58 10.55
CA VAL A 836 -3.73 -13.96 9.29
C VAL A 836 -4.34 -13.34 8.04
N ASN A 837 -5.55 -12.76 8.10
CA ASN A 837 -6.25 -12.24 6.92
C ASN A 837 -5.53 -11.09 6.19
N SER A 838 -4.66 -10.37 6.89
CA SER A 838 -3.88 -9.25 6.36
C SER A 838 -2.51 -9.67 5.82
N LEU A 839 -2.10 -10.92 6.05
CA LEU A 839 -0.78 -11.41 5.67
C LEU A 839 -0.80 -11.93 4.23
N PRO A 840 0.09 -11.46 3.34
CA PRO A 840 0.11 -11.92 1.95
C PRO A 840 0.80 -13.29 1.80
N LEU A 841 1.78 -13.58 2.65
CA LEU A 841 2.68 -14.73 2.60
C LEU A 841 3.35 -14.92 3.96
N LEU A 842 3.71 -16.15 4.32
CA LEU A 842 4.54 -16.50 5.46
C LEU A 842 5.55 -17.60 5.08
N THR A 843 6.73 -17.60 5.71
CA THR A 843 7.64 -18.74 5.65
C THR A 843 7.71 -19.38 7.03
N VAL A 844 7.31 -20.64 7.14
CA VAL A 844 7.35 -21.39 8.42
C VAL A 844 8.47 -22.43 8.36
N PRO A 845 9.70 -22.08 8.76
CA PRO A 845 10.85 -22.97 8.74
C PRO A 845 10.73 -24.08 9.80
N TRP A 846 11.10 -25.30 9.40
CA TRP A 846 11.18 -26.48 10.26
C TRP A 846 9.93 -26.67 11.13
N ALA A 847 8.76 -26.60 10.51
CA ALA A 847 7.47 -26.65 11.19
C ALA A 847 7.08 -28.08 11.56
N SER A 848 6.63 -28.28 12.80
CA SER A 848 5.88 -29.47 13.22
C SER A 848 4.38 -29.25 13.01
N PRO A 849 3.61 -30.29 12.62
CA PRO A 849 2.18 -30.15 12.45
C PRO A 849 1.48 -29.94 13.81
N VAL A 850 0.49 -29.06 13.88
CA VAL A 850 -0.28 -28.76 15.10
C VAL A 850 -1.75 -29.07 14.88
N THR A 851 -2.27 -30.10 15.54
CA THR A 851 -3.63 -30.61 15.34
C THR A 851 -4.52 -30.33 16.54
N ILE A 852 -5.83 -30.20 16.29
CA ILE A 852 -6.85 -29.96 17.32
C ILE A 852 -7.58 -31.29 17.57
N ASP A 853 -7.75 -31.67 18.83
CA ASP A 853 -8.63 -32.76 19.22
C ASP A 853 -10.07 -32.27 19.30
N ALA A 854 -10.86 -32.67 18.29
CA ALA A 854 -12.27 -32.35 18.17
C ALA A 854 -13.15 -32.85 19.34
N ALA A 855 -12.65 -33.78 20.16
CA ALA A 855 -13.36 -34.28 21.34
C ALA A 855 -13.29 -33.30 22.53
N LEU A 856 -12.21 -32.55 22.65
CA LEU A 856 -11.96 -31.59 23.73
C LEU A 856 -12.29 -30.15 23.32
N LEU A 857 -11.96 -29.79 22.08
CA LEU A 857 -12.19 -28.48 21.49
C LEU A 857 -13.05 -28.62 20.22
N ASP A 858 -14.24 -28.01 20.22
CA ASP A 858 -15.10 -28.01 19.04
C ASP A 858 -14.70 -26.90 18.04
N ALA A 859 -15.22 -27.01 16.82
CA ALA A 859 -14.90 -26.06 15.74
C ALA A 859 -15.38 -24.62 15.99
N THR A 860 -16.25 -24.40 16.99
CA THR A 860 -16.66 -23.06 17.43
C THR A 860 -15.64 -22.39 18.35
N ARG A 861 -14.85 -23.20 19.07
CA ARG A 861 -13.84 -22.73 20.02
C ARG A 861 -12.42 -22.78 19.46
N ALA A 862 -12.14 -23.65 18.48
CA ALA A 862 -10.81 -23.77 17.90
C ALA A 862 -10.85 -23.81 16.37
N SER A 863 -9.86 -23.18 15.75
CA SER A 863 -9.68 -23.14 14.29
C SER A 863 -8.21 -23.20 13.91
N THR A 864 -7.91 -23.83 12.78
CA THR A 864 -6.56 -23.81 12.21
C THR A 864 -6.35 -22.49 11.47
N LEU A 865 -5.26 -21.79 11.81
CA LEU A 865 -4.90 -20.50 11.24
C LEU A 865 -4.08 -20.63 9.95
N ILE A 866 -3.13 -21.57 9.95
CA ILE A 866 -2.11 -21.71 8.91
C ILE A 866 -2.04 -23.18 8.52
N TRP A 867 -2.05 -23.43 7.21
CA TRP A 867 -1.91 -24.74 6.60
C TRP A 867 -0.75 -24.75 5.60
N SER A 868 -0.10 -25.89 5.44
CA SER A 868 0.78 -26.17 4.30
C SER A 868 0.00 -26.24 2.97
N SER A 869 0.70 -26.45 1.86
CA SER A 869 0.08 -26.78 0.57
C SER A 869 -0.50 -28.21 0.57
N GLU A 870 -1.24 -28.56 -0.48
CA GLU A 870 -1.74 -29.93 -0.70
C GLU A 870 -0.62 -30.92 -1.07
N ASP A 871 0.54 -30.42 -1.49
CA ASP A 871 1.70 -31.19 -1.93
C ASP A 871 2.77 -31.34 -0.83
N ALA A 872 2.40 -31.15 0.44
CA ALA A 872 3.30 -31.30 1.58
C ALA A 872 3.38 -32.76 2.08
N TRP A 873 4.46 -33.12 2.76
CA TRP A 873 4.67 -34.43 3.39
C TRP A 873 5.38 -34.30 4.73
N LEU A 874 5.30 -35.37 5.54
CA LEU A 874 6.03 -35.46 6.81
C LEU A 874 7.33 -36.22 6.67
N THR A 875 8.35 -35.78 7.40
CA THR A 875 9.59 -36.51 7.62
C THR A 875 9.91 -36.61 9.11
N ALA A 876 10.54 -37.71 9.52
CA ALA A 876 11.17 -37.84 10.84
C ALA A 876 12.69 -37.55 10.79
N GLU A 877 13.23 -37.26 9.61
CA GLU A 877 14.65 -36.97 9.45
C GLU A 877 14.98 -35.55 9.92
N ALA A 878 15.72 -35.46 11.02
CA ALA A 878 16.16 -34.21 11.63
C ALA A 878 17.47 -33.65 11.02
N ASN A 879 17.87 -34.10 9.83
CA ASN A 879 19.05 -33.59 9.13
C ASN A 879 18.67 -32.45 8.18
N PRO A 880 19.05 -31.19 8.48
CA PRO A 880 18.70 -30.06 7.63
C PRO A 880 19.59 -29.93 6.38
N GLN A 881 20.60 -30.80 6.19
CA GLN A 881 21.54 -30.69 5.07
C GLN A 881 21.02 -31.40 3.79
N PRO A 882 21.01 -30.72 2.63
CA PRO A 882 20.56 -31.32 1.38
C PRO A 882 21.59 -32.31 0.80
N ASP A 883 21.13 -33.48 0.38
CA ASP A 883 21.89 -34.48 -0.39
C ASP A 883 21.53 -34.43 -1.88
N LEU A 884 22.24 -33.58 -2.62
CA LEU A 884 22.05 -33.39 -4.06
C LEU A 884 22.64 -34.53 -4.91
N GLU A 885 23.45 -35.42 -4.32
CA GLU A 885 23.97 -36.60 -5.03
C GLU A 885 22.86 -37.66 -5.15
N THR A 886 22.12 -37.89 -4.06
CA THR A 886 21.02 -38.85 -4.03
C THR A 886 19.71 -38.25 -4.56
N TYR A 887 19.44 -36.98 -4.25
CA TYR A 887 18.19 -36.28 -4.59
C TYR A 887 18.46 -34.97 -5.38
N PRO A 888 18.68 -35.02 -6.70
CA PRO A 888 19.15 -33.88 -7.47
C PRO A 888 18.20 -32.67 -7.55
N GLU A 889 16.89 -32.86 -7.31
CA GLU A 889 15.90 -31.79 -7.43
C GLU A 889 15.75 -30.97 -6.13
N LEU A 890 15.57 -31.64 -4.99
CA LEU A 890 15.32 -30.99 -3.69
C LEU A 890 16.43 -31.18 -2.66
N GLY A 891 17.31 -32.16 -2.85
CA GLY A 891 18.25 -32.59 -1.82
C GLY A 891 17.64 -33.45 -0.70
N PHE A 892 16.34 -33.77 -0.77
CA PHE A 892 15.62 -34.52 0.27
C PHE A 892 14.70 -35.60 -0.34
N PRO A 893 14.43 -36.70 0.39
CA PRO A 893 13.42 -37.67 -0.02
C PRO A 893 12.01 -37.05 0.05
N VAL A 894 11.20 -37.33 -0.98
CA VAL A 894 9.78 -36.96 -1.01
C VAL A 894 8.97 -38.09 -0.36
N GLY A 895 8.06 -37.73 0.54
CA GLY A 895 7.19 -38.69 1.23
C GLY A 895 6.21 -39.39 0.29
N GLU A 896 5.74 -40.59 0.68
CA GLU A 896 4.77 -41.35 -0.11
C GLU A 896 3.35 -40.77 -0.06
N GLU A 897 2.99 -40.12 1.05
CA GLU A 897 1.68 -39.50 1.26
C GLU A 897 1.82 -37.97 1.23
N LEU A 898 1.26 -37.36 0.18
CA LEU A 898 1.11 -35.92 0.07
C LEU A 898 -0.23 -35.50 0.68
N ALA A 899 -0.19 -34.58 1.64
CA ALA A 899 -1.37 -34.09 2.32
C ALA A 899 -1.15 -32.67 2.85
N ARG A 900 -2.26 -32.01 3.19
CA ARG A 900 -2.24 -30.70 3.83
C ARG A 900 -2.09 -30.84 5.34
N TYR A 901 -1.14 -30.15 5.93
CA TYR A 901 -0.86 -30.19 7.37
C TYR A 901 -1.13 -28.83 8.05
N PRO A 902 -1.78 -28.83 9.23
CA PRO A 902 -1.97 -27.62 10.01
C PRO A 902 -0.65 -27.22 10.69
N LEU A 903 -0.24 -25.95 10.56
CA LEU A 903 1.02 -25.42 11.08
C LEU A 903 0.82 -24.47 12.28
N ALA A 904 -0.35 -23.85 12.39
CA ALA A 904 -0.72 -23.03 13.53
C ALA A 904 -2.22 -23.10 13.80
N VAL A 905 -2.60 -23.04 15.07
CA VAL A 905 -4.00 -23.13 15.53
C VAL A 905 -4.30 -22.02 16.54
N SER A 906 -5.56 -21.60 16.58
CA SER A 906 -6.11 -20.70 17.59
C SER A 906 -7.25 -21.38 18.31
N ALA A 907 -7.28 -21.27 19.63
CA ALA A 907 -8.35 -21.75 20.50
C ALA A 907 -8.79 -20.65 21.46
N ALA A 908 -10.09 -20.53 21.68
CA ALA A 908 -10.71 -19.57 22.58
C ALA A 908 -11.82 -20.26 23.38
N GLY A 909 -11.99 -19.86 24.64
CA GLY A 909 -13.05 -20.35 25.50
C GLY A 909 -12.57 -20.99 26.80
N ALA A 910 -13.44 -21.72 27.48
CA ALA A 910 -13.11 -22.39 28.73
C ALA A 910 -12.21 -23.63 28.54
N PHE A 911 -11.06 -23.65 29.21
CA PHE A 911 -10.09 -24.74 29.31
C PHE A 911 -10.05 -25.30 30.74
N ASP A 912 -9.82 -26.60 30.87
CA ASP A 912 -9.59 -27.23 32.17
C ASP A 912 -8.08 -27.21 32.49
N SER A 913 -7.71 -26.93 33.75
CA SER A 913 -6.32 -26.85 34.18
C SER A 913 -5.60 -28.19 34.06
N TYR A 914 -4.36 -28.16 33.61
CA TYR A 914 -3.49 -29.32 33.54
C TYR A 914 -3.13 -29.90 34.93
N PHE A 915 -3.32 -29.12 36.00
CA PHE A 915 -2.92 -29.47 37.35
C PHE A 915 -4.05 -30.01 38.25
N ILE A 916 -5.29 -30.18 37.75
CA ILE A 916 -6.44 -30.68 38.54
C ILE A 916 -6.10 -32.00 39.27
N ASP A 917 -5.52 -32.96 38.55
CA ASP A 917 -5.18 -34.29 39.08
C ASP A 917 -3.68 -34.46 39.41
N LYS A 918 -2.90 -33.37 39.41
CA LYS A 918 -1.44 -33.40 39.62
C LYS A 918 -1.06 -32.83 40.98
N PRO A 919 0.03 -33.33 41.60
CA PRO A 919 0.53 -32.75 42.85
C PRO A 919 0.95 -31.30 42.65
N SER A 920 0.68 -30.45 43.65
CA SER A 920 1.08 -29.04 43.62
C SER A 920 2.60 -28.91 43.43
N PRO A 921 3.07 -28.08 42.47
CA PRO A 921 4.50 -27.84 42.25
C PRO A 921 5.20 -27.24 43.49
N PHE A 922 4.44 -26.56 44.36
CA PHE A 922 4.97 -25.95 45.58
C PHE A 922 5.27 -26.97 46.69
N ALA A 923 4.79 -28.21 46.57
CA ALA A 923 5.09 -29.27 47.54
C ALA A 923 6.59 -29.61 47.57
N ALA A 924 7.32 -29.42 46.47
CA ALA A 924 8.75 -29.63 46.38
C ALA A 924 9.59 -28.51 47.05
N LEU A 925 8.96 -27.36 47.35
CA LEU A 925 9.58 -26.20 48.01
C LEU A 925 9.32 -26.16 49.52
N ALA A 926 8.71 -27.21 50.09
CA ALA A 926 8.43 -27.30 51.52
C ALA A 926 9.72 -27.53 52.33
N ASP A 927 9.97 -26.68 53.34
CA ASP A 927 11.08 -26.81 54.29
C ASP A 927 10.93 -28.03 55.23
N GLU A 928 11.99 -28.37 56.00
CA GLU A 928 12.05 -29.48 56.99
C GLU A 928 10.91 -29.49 58.03
N SER A 929 10.14 -28.40 58.15
CA SER A 929 8.93 -28.27 58.97
C SER A 929 7.65 -28.86 58.33
N GLY A 930 7.70 -29.29 57.06
CA GLY A 930 6.56 -29.88 56.35
C GLY A 930 5.46 -28.87 55.98
N ALA A 931 5.70 -27.58 56.18
CA ALA A 931 4.82 -26.52 55.70
C ALA A 931 5.32 -26.11 54.31
N ALA A 932 4.56 -26.48 53.26
CA ALA A 932 4.72 -25.86 51.95
C ALA A 932 4.45 -24.35 52.11
N PRO A 933 5.12 -23.47 51.35
CA PRO A 933 4.58 -22.13 51.17
C PRO A 933 3.14 -22.32 50.67
N ASP A 934 2.16 -21.83 51.44
CA ASP A 934 0.74 -21.95 51.10
C ASP A 934 0.51 -21.16 49.80
N GLY A 935 0.69 -21.87 48.68
CA GLY A 935 0.44 -21.37 47.35
C GLY A 935 -1.05 -21.08 47.19
N ILE A 936 -1.33 -20.06 46.38
CA ILE A 936 -2.68 -19.66 45.96
C ILE A 936 -3.42 -20.91 45.46
N GLY A 937 -4.69 -21.05 45.83
CA GLY A 937 -5.53 -22.18 45.39
C GLY A 937 -5.51 -22.36 43.88
N LEU A 938 -5.56 -23.62 43.44
CA LEU A 938 -5.62 -23.99 42.02
C LEU A 938 -6.91 -23.46 41.41
N ILE A 939 -6.81 -22.70 40.31
CA ILE A 939 -7.98 -22.41 39.47
C ILE A 939 -8.14 -23.60 38.52
N GLU A 940 -9.24 -24.34 38.66
CA GLU A 940 -9.47 -25.57 37.92
C GLU A 940 -9.93 -25.32 36.47
N ARG A 941 -10.56 -24.18 36.18
CA ARG A 941 -11.15 -23.90 34.87
C ARG A 941 -11.06 -22.43 34.48
N SER A 942 -10.74 -22.18 33.21
CA SER A 942 -10.65 -20.81 32.67
C SER A 942 -12.01 -20.24 32.28
N PRO A 943 -12.16 -18.90 32.26
CA PRO A 943 -13.33 -18.24 31.69
C PRO A 943 -13.34 -18.35 30.15
N GLU A 944 -14.49 -18.02 29.54
CA GLU A 944 -14.67 -18.00 28.07
C GLU A 944 -13.79 -16.95 27.36
N SER A 945 -13.22 -15.99 28.11
CA SER A 945 -12.32 -14.97 27.58
C SER A 945 -10.87 -15.45 27.42
N ALA A 946 -10.55 -16.70 27.79
CA ALA A 946 -9.20 -17.23 27.64
C ALA A 946 -8.89 -17.50 26.16
N HIS A 947 -7.69 -17.12 25.73
CA HIS A 947 -7.25 -17.27 24.34
C HIS A 947 -5.87 -17.93 24.26
N LEU A 948 -5.71 -18.84 23.30
CA LEU A 948 -4.50 -19.62 23.11
C LEU A 948 -4.18 -19.73 21.61
N VAL A 949 -3.00 -19.28 21.20
CA VAL A 949 -2.48 -19.48 19.84
C VAL A 949 -1.20 -20.29 19.90
N ILE A 950 -1.12 -21.33 19.06
CA ILE A 950 0.02 -22.25 19.01
C ILE A 950 0.56 -22.31 17.59
N LEU A 951 1.86 -22.06 17.46
CA LEU A 951 2.61 -22.17 16.21
C LEU A 951 3.59 -23.33 16.30
N GLY A 952 3.60 -24.20 15.30
CA GLY A 952 4.41 -25.42 15.25
C GLY A 952 5.90 -25.21 15.00
N SER A 953 6.40 -23.98 15.07
CA SER A 953 7.81 -23.63 14.97
C SER A 953 8.08 -22.35 15.73
N SER A 954 9.23 -22.26 16.40
CA SER A 954 9.78 -21.01 16.93
C SER A 954 10.77 -20.35 15.97
N GLU A 955 11.28 -21.11 15.00
CA GLU A 955 12.37 -20.69 14.11
C GLU A 955 11.92 -19.62 13.11
N PHE A 956 10.61 -19.46 12.89
CA PHE A 956 10.05 -18.45 11.97
C PHE A 956 10.31 -17.01 12.41
N VAL A 957 10.65 -16.77 13.69
CA VAL A 957 11.02 -15.46 14.24
C VAL A 957 12.43 -15.43 14.84
N ASN A 958 13.24 -16.45 14.59
CA ASN A 958 14.61 -16.54 15.08
C ASN A 958 15.55 -15.62 14.28
N ASP A 959 16.37 -14.83 14.98
CA ASP A 959 17.31 -13.87 14.39
C ASP A 959 18.34 -14.55 13.45
N ASN A 960 18.79 -15.77 13.76
CA ASN A 960 19.73 -16.50 12.92
C ASN A 960 19.08 -16.94 11.60
N VAL A 961 17.81 -17.36 11.67
CA VAL A 961 17.04 -17.75 10.50
C VAL A 961 16.71 -16.54 9.65
N TYR A 962 16.43 -15.40 10.28
CA TYR A 962 16.32 -14.12 9.58
C TYR A 962 17.60 -13.76 8.81
N GLN A 963 18.77 -13.89 9.44
CA GLN A 963 20.04 -13.59 8.76
C GLN A 963 20.27 -14.51 7.56
N ILE A 964 19.88 -15.79 7.64
CA ILE A 964 19.94 -16.71 6.50
C ILE A 964 18.95 -16.30 5.41
N ALA A 965 17.69 -16.03 5.78
CA ALA A 965 16.59 -15.76 4.86
C ALA A 965 16.61 -14.36 4.22
N SER A 966 17.12 -13.34 4.91
CA SER A 966 17.18 -11.95 4.45
C SER A 966 18.01 -11.76 3.17
N SER A 967 18.81 -12.75 2.79
CA SER A 967 19.52 -12.81 1.51
C SER A 967 18.60 -12.89 0.27
N PHE A 968 17.32 -13.29 0.43
CA PHE A 968 16.37 -13.57 -0.67
C PHE A 968 15.16 -12.63 -0.79
N GLY A 969 15.14 -11.55 -0.01
CA GLY A 969 14.05 -10.58 -0.01
C GLY A 969 13.46 -10.42 1.38
N VAL A 970 13.59 -9.19 1.90
CA VAL A 970 13.22 -8.79 3.27
C VAL A 970 11.73 -8.99 3.56
N ASP A 971 10.88 -8.96 2.53
CA ASP A 971 9.41 -8.94 2.68
C ASP A 971 8.82 -10.27 3.21
N ARG A 972 9.54 -11.40 3.10
CA ARG A 972 9.05 -12.71 3.58
C ARG A 972 9.07 -12.82 5.10
N PHE A 973 10.16 -12.38 5.72
CA PHE A 973 10.34 -12.49 7.16
C PHE A 973 9.63 -11.37 7.93
N SER A 974 9.45 -10.18 7.31
CA SER A 974 8.63 -9.14 7.93
C SER A 974 7.21 -9.65 8.21
N SER A 975 6.62 -10.43 7.30
CA SER A 975 5.30 -11.05 7.49
C SER A 975 5.25 -12.01 8.70
N ASN A 976 6.34 -12.73 8.99
CA ASN A 976 6.43 -13.59 10.18
C ASN A 976 6.40 -12.78 11.48
N LEU A 977 7.09 -11.63 11.52
CA LEU A 977 7.04 -10.73 12.68
C LEU A 977 5.64 -10.11 12.82
N GLN A 978 5.00 -9.77 11.70
CA GLN A 978 3.62 -9.25 11.68
C GLN A 978 2.62 -10.26 12.22
N LEU A 979 2.80 -11.57 11.97
CA LEU A 979 1.92 -12.61 12.50
C LEU A 979 1.81 -12.57 14.02
N VAL A 980 2.94 -12.44 14.72
CA VAL A 980 2.95 -12.36 16.20
C VAL A 980 2.25 -11.08 16.66
N ALA A 981 2.53 -9.95 16.01
CA ALA A 981 1.91 -8.68 16.34
C ALA A 981 0.38 -8.70 16.08
N ASN A 982 -0.08 -9.30 14.97
CA ASN A 982 -1.51 -9.45 14.67
C ASN A 982 -2.22 -10.36 15.68
N ALA A 983 -1.56 -11.41 16.17
CA ALA A 983 -2.09 -12.25 17.23
C ALA A 983 -2.30 -11.47 18.53
N ILE A 984 -1.36 -10.58 18.89
CA ILE A 984 -1.49 -9.68 20.04
C ILE A 984 -2.63 -8.66 19.82
N ASP A 985 -2.68 -8.03 18.66
CA ASP A 985 -3.73 -7.06 18.28
C ASP A 985 -5.13 -7.71 18.37
N SER A 986 -5.27 -8.96 17.89
CA SER A 986 -6.52 -9.73 17.94
C SER A 986 -6.99 -10.03 19.36
N PHE A 987 -6.07 -10.25 20.31
CA PHE A 987 -6.41 -10.52 21.72
C PHE A 987 -6.70 -9.25 22.53
N THR A 988 -6.14 -8.13 22.09
CA THR A 988 -6.27 -6.84 22.78
C THR A 988 -7.35 -5.94 22.16
N ALA A 989 -8.05 -6.44 21.13
CA ALA A 989 -9.05 -5.75 20.33
C ALA A 989 -8.58 -4.44 19.67
N ASP A 990 -7.26 -4.25 19.51
CA ASP A 990 -6.66 -3.10 18.83
C ASP A 990 -6.30 -3.47 17.38
N VAL A 991 -7.33 -3.71 16.55
CA VAL A 991 -7.15 -4.10 15.14
C VAL A 991 -6.66 -2.93 14.26
N SER A 992 -6.50 -1.73 14.85
CA SER A 992 -6.28 -0.50 14.07
C SER A 992 -4.92 -0.50 13.36
N LEU A 993 -3.82 -0.78 14.06
CA LEU A 993 -2.47 -0.79 13.48
C LEU A 993 -2.19 -1.98 12.57
N ALA A 994 -2.79 -3.14 12.84
CA ALA A 994 -2.61 -4.37 12.05
C ALA A 994 -2.93 -4.14 10.55
N SER A 995 -3.94 -3.31 10.27
CA SER A 995 -4.38 -3.00 8.91
C SER A 995 -3.42 -2.11 8.10
N ILE A 996 -2.50 -1.39 8.76
CA ILE A 996 -1.50 -0.53 8.11
C ILE A 996 -0.17 -1.29 7.95
N ARG A 997 0.18 -2.12 8.93
CA ARG A 997 1.45 -2.88 8.98
C ARG A 997 1.70 -3.72 7.72
N SER A 998 0.64 -4.30 7.17
CA SER A 998 0.64 -5.14 5.96
C SER A 998 0.54 -4.37 4.64
N ARG A 999 0.20 -3.07 4.65
CA ARG A 999 0.11 -2.26 3.43
C ARG A 999 1.51 -1.91 2.94
N GLY A 1000 1.83 -2.25 1.69
CA GLY A 1000 3.07 -1.83 1.03
C GLY A 1000 4.26 -2.80 1.08
N SER A 1001 4.13 -3.98 1.70
CA SER A 1001 5.18 -5.03 1.72
C SER A 1001 4.89 -6.22 0.79
N VAL A 1002 3.96 -6.10 -0.16
CA VAL A 1002 3.48 -7.25 -0.93
C VAL A 1002 4.35 -7.51 -2.17
N ALA A 1003 5.40 -8.30 -2.02
CA ALA A 1003 5.96 -9.03 -3.15
C ALA A 1003 4.93 -10.07 -3.62
N ARG A 1004 4.23 -9.80 -4.74
CA ARG A 1004 3.26 -10.72 -5.34
C ARG A 1004 4.01 -11.85 -6.06
N ILE A 1005 4.40 -12.91 -5.36
CA ILE A 1005 5.29 -13.95 -5.92
C ILE A 1005 4.51 -14.93 -6.80
N LEU A 1006 5.12 -15.34 -7.92
CA LEU A 1006 4.62 -16.42 -8.76
C LEU A 1006 4.79 -17.78 -8.06
N PRO A 1007 3.89 -18.75 -8.26
CA PRO A 1007 4.16 -20.14 -7.90
C PRO A 1007 5.40 -20.66 -8.65
N PRO A 1008 6.13 -21.64 -8.09
CA PRO A 1008 7.24 -22.26 -8.80
C PRO A 1008 6.71 -22.95 -10.07
N ILE A 1009 7.22 -22.56 -11.23
CA ILE A 1009 6.82 -23.10 -12.54
C ILE A 1009 8.03 -23.80 -13.16
N SER A 1010 7.86 -25.05 -13.60
CA SER A 1010 8.93 -25.78 -14.31
C SER A 1010 9.39 -25.05 -15.57
N ALA A 1011 10.67 -25.18 -15.94
CA ALA A 1011 11.23 -24.53 -17.13
C ALA A 1011 10.46 -24.86 -18.44
N SER A 1012 9.91 -26.07 -18.54
CA SER A 1012 9.06 -26.48 -19.68
C SER A 1012 7.76 -25.66 -19.72
N ALA A 1013 7.09 -25.51 -18.58
CA ALA A 1013 5.85 -24.74 -18.50
C ALA A 1013 6.09 -23.23 -18.71
N GLN A 1014 7.20 -22.67 -18.22
CA GLN A 1014 7.59 -21.27 -18.51
C GLN A 1014 7.71 -21.03 -20.02
N ASN A 1015 8.40 -21.93 -20.73
CA ASN A 1015 8.54 -21.86 -22.19
C ASN A 1015 7.19 -22.01 -22.92
N GLN A 1016 6.30 -22.87 -22.44
CA GLN A 1016 4.96 -23.04 -23.00
C GLN A 1016 4.13 -21.75 -22.86
N TRP A 1017 4.15 -21.12 -21.69
CA TRP A 1017 3.47 -19.85 -21.45
C TRP A 1017 4.04 -18.73 -22.32
N ALA A 1018 5.36 -18.63 -22.45
CA ALA A 1018 5.99 -17.69 -23.37
C ALA A 1018 5.50 -17.93 -24.80
N LEU A 1019 5.57 -19.17 -25.30
CA LEU A 1019 5.15 -19.53 -26.66
C LEU A 1019 3.66 -19.23 -26.92
N LEU A 1020 2.79 -19.50 -25.94
CA LEU A 1020 1.36 -19.17 -26.02
C LEU A 1020 1.14 -17.67 -26.22
N ASN A 1021 1.86 -16.84 -25.47
CA ASN A 1021 1.82 -15.38 -25.59
C ASN A 1021 2.26 -14.92 -26.99
N TYR A 1022 3.35 -15.48 -27.52
CA TYR A 1022 3.76 -15.21 -28.91
C TYR A 1022 2.71 -15.66 -29.94
N ALA A 1023 2.05 -16.81 -29.71
CA ALA A 1023 1.00 -17.30 -30.60
C ALA A 1023 -0.24 -16.39 -30.60
N VAL A 1024 -0.67 -15.89 -29.43
CA VAL A 1024 -1.78 -14.94 -29.30
C VAL A 1024 -1.46 -13.62 -30.03
N ALA A 1025 -0.24 -13.10 -29.87
CA ALA A 1025 0.21 -11.92 -30.61
C ALA A 1025 0.18 -12.14 -32.14
N LEU A 1026 0.63 -13.31 -32.60
CA LEU A 1026 0.59 -13.69 -34.01
C LEU A 1026 -0.84 -13.80 -34.54
N LEU A 1027 -1.76 -14.36 -33.78
CA LEU A 1027 -3.18 -14.42 -34.13
C LEU A 1027 -3.81 -13.03 -34.25
N GLY A 1028 -3.46 -12.11 -33.34
CA GLY A 1028 -3.85 -10.69 -33.45
C GLY A 1028 -3.36 -10.04 -34.74
N LEU A 1029 -2.09 -10.27 -35.10
CA LEU A 1029 -1.52 -9.79 -36.36
C LEU A 1029 -2.17 -10.41 -37.60
N LEU A 1030 -2.47 -11.72 -37.57
CA LEU A 1030 -3.20 -12.40 -38.64
C LEU A 1030 -4.63 -11.84 -38.78
N GLY A 1031 -5.28 -11.49 -37.68
CA GLY A 1031 -6.57 -10.79 -37.68
C GLY A 1031 -6.49 -9.44 -38.41
N ILE A 1032 -5.47 -8.63 -38.12
CA ILE A 1032 -5.23 -7.37 -38.84
C ILE A 1032 -4.90 -7.64 -40.33
N ALA A 1033 -4.09 -8.66 -40.62
CA ALA A 1033 -3.74 -9.04 -41.98
C ALA A 1033 -4.96 -9.47 -42.80
N LEU A 1034 -5.91 -10.19 -42.18
CA LEU A 1034 -7.17 -10.60 -42.78
C LEU A 1034 -8.02 -9.36 -43.11
N VAL A 1035 -8.16 -8.42 -42.16
CA VAL A 1035 -8.88 -7.17 -42.38
C VAL A 1035 -8.25 -6.39 -43.54
N TRP A 1036 -6.93 -6.28 -43.58
CA TRP A 1036 -6.18 -5.68 -44.69
C TRP A 1036 -6.48 -6.37 -46.03
N GLN A 1037 -6.45 -7.71 -46.06
CA GLN A 1037 -6.74 -8.49 -47.26
C GLN A 1037 -8.18 -8.32 -47.75
N VAL A 1038 -9.15 -8.30 -46.84
CA VAL A 1038 -10.57 -8.09 -47.16
C VAL A 1038 -10.80 -6.69 -47.71
N GLN A 1039 -10.23 -5.65 -47.08
CA GLN A 1039 -10.31 -4.28 -47.58
C GLN A 1039 -9.71 -4.16 -48.98
N ARG A 1040 -8.50 -4.71 -49.18
CA ARG A 1040 -7.83 -4.69 -50.49
C ARG A 1040 -8.63 -5.39 -51.60
N ARG A 1041 -9.36 -6.46 -51.28
CA ARG A 1041 -10.25 -7.14 -52.24
C ARG A 1041 -11.52 -6.33 -52.56
N SER A 1042 -11.94 -5.46 -51.64
CA SER A 1042 -13.14 -4.62 -51.82
C SER A 1042 -12.89 -3.35 -52.65
N GLU A 1043 -11.64 -2.94 -52.81
CA GLU A 1043 -11.25 -1.80 -53.64
C GLU A 1043 -11.36 -2.14 -55.13
N LYS A 1044 -12.38 -1.58 -55.81
CA LYS A 1044 -12.48 -1.63 -57.27
C LYS A 1044 -11.70 -0.45 -57.86
N PRO A 1045 -10.73 -0.65 -58.77
CA PRO A 1045 -10.05 0.45 -59.44
C PRO A 1045 -11.07 1.30 -60.20
N LEU A 1046 -10.97 2.62 -60.11
CA LEU A 1046 -11.76 3.52 -60.96
C LEU A 1046 -11.36 3.25 -62.42
N GLU A 1047 -12.31 2.79 -63.23
CA GLU A 1047 -12.14 2.76 -64.67
C GLU A 1047 -12.07 4.21 -65.16
N LEU A 1048 -10.88 4.62 -65.61
CA LEU A 1048 -10.71 5.90 -66.29
C LEU A 1048 -11.47 5.85 -67.61
N PRO A 1049 -12.31 6.84 -67.93
CA PRO A 1049 -12.90 6.94 -69.26
C PRO A 1049 -11.77 6.99 -70.31
N PRO A 1050 -11.89 6.30 -71.45
CA PRO A 1050 -10.87 6.34 -72.49
C PRO A 1050 -10.63 7.79 -72.93
N PRO A 1051 -9.38 8.17 -73.25
CA PRO A 1051 -9.10 9.52 -73.72
C PRO A 1051 -9.95 9.82 -74.95
N GLU A 1052 -10.77 10.87 -74.88
CA GLU A 1052 -11.44 11.42 -76.06
C GLU A 1052 -10.36 11.95 -77.00
N TYR A 1053 -10.06 11.19 -78.06
CA TYR A 1053 -9.22 11.67 -79.15
C TYR A 1053 -10.06 12.64 -80.00
N SER A 1054 -9.83 13.94 -79.85
CA SER A 1054 -10.41 14.96 -80.72
C SER A 1054 -9.74 14.87 -82.10
N PRO A 1055 -10.49 14.76 -83.22
CA PRO A 1055 -9.90 14.60 -84.55
C PRO A 1055 -9.15 15.82 -85.14
N ASP A 1056 -9.01 16.93 -84.40
CA ASP A 1056 -8.53 18.22 -84.95
C ASP A 1056 -7.02 18.47 -84.87
N ASP A 1057 -6.23 17.58 -84.24
CA ASP A 1057 -4.78 17.82 -84.03
C ASP A 1057 -3.86 17.28 -85.14
N SER A 1058 -4.38 16.92 -86.33
CA SER A 1058 -3.59 16.38 -87.45
C SER A 1058 -3.30 17.35 -88.60
N GLN A 1059 -3.31 18.67 -88.38
CA GLN A 1059 -2.83 19.65 -89.37
C GLN A 1059 -1.81 20.62 -88.76
N GLY A 1060 -0.55 20.19 -88.67
CA GLY A 1060 0.55 21.06 -88.27
C GLY A 1060 1.87 20.33 -88.10
N GLY A 1061 2.48 19.87 -89.18
CA GLY A 1061 3.82 19.28 -89.14
C GLY A 1061 4.26 18.57 -90.42
N ALA A 1062 4.51 19.33 -91.49
CA ALA A 1062 5.46 19.00 -92.55
C ALA A 1062 6.36 20.22 -92.75
#